data_AF-D8T370-F1
#
_entry.id   AF-D8T370-F1
#
_cell.length_a   1.000
_cell.length_b   1.000
_cell.length_c   1.000
_cell.angle_alpha   90.00
_cell.angle_beta   90.00
_cell.angle_gamma   90.00
#
_symmetry.space_group_name_H-M   'P 1'
#
loop_
_entity.id
_entity.type
_entity.pdbx_description
1 polymer ?
#
loop_
_entity_poly.entity_id
_entity_poly.type
_entity_poly.pdbx_seq_one_letter_code
_entity_poly.pdbx_strand_id
1 'polypeptide(L)'
;MRECLEMIGLDAELLDPIVFGWRYEPQMKHDFYKPKEVFCNWDTHAPLVCECKRWPWVTYLDETGHVRTLDPKILGSRILTTVIEKGLNHITPKPLQTAKIIAEVCEAWDRIASMIPDVYIRNWPSNEAAVKQHINYRVRMAVQNCQTTPMVDVMTTPEAKRQLEWVHKHLYISGADKAANTPTFFCKTLAREQALARMNSDDFSLVVSDNNVPETPEQVVKQLLGEPPLQEFPPQRPDLPYLMGIYKAHKNKMRWLTNADGCVFSEITICLTAILKGIQEALQNVADDFYARAKFFGGKTNACWILGSTQEFAINLPDKITTIYTGDITKCYEAIPLEGDQGLTTAMTNLVNLAFPHQNHLHKDLFLIQKKNGELEAEWKPLRHSSVKATRMDPTKVIELNHFIIRNTYVRLGDRVWRQVRGIPMGFSCSPLWCNLYLFYFEYNFITRLAHLGRYDLLRLFEHTFRYMDDLVSMNNPMILRFLDPDQVESEGNPFWIYPLRFLAMQNEMDNPFVNMDGSLVNLSAHFLSLQIQIIRVDGTFLTTKYDKRRSLPFKVSLYIHRDSNRPVANSSKVILGQVFALFYLINTAGGVVLEIDNLVECFVEKGFHRYALRRLILSGLDRIILTSPLTPVQAVLEILFDIWREPANRPPQLDDSADSS
;
A
#
# COMPACT_ATOMS: atom_id res chain seq x y z
N MET A 1 2.93 11.02 34.14
CA MET A 1 2.21 9.79 34.52
C MET A 1 3.00 8.96 35.52
N ARG A 2 4.21 8.44 35.20
CA ARG A 2 5.06 7.72 36.18
C ARG A 2 5.29 8.51 37.47
N GLU A 3 5.75 9.76 37.36
CA GLU A 3 5.89 10.68 38.50
C GLU A 3 4.61 10.87 39.33
N CYS A 4 3.43 10.83 38.68
CA CYS A 4 2.16 11.00 39.38
C CYS A 4 1.80 9.77 40.23
N LEU A 5 2.20 8.56 39.83
CA LEU A 5 2.05 7.34 40.65
C LEU A 5 3.01 7.35 41.83
N GLU A 6 4.27 7.73 41.59
CA GLU A 6 5.28 7.85 42.63
C GLU A 6 4.85 8.87 43.71
N MET A 7 4.24 9.98 43.30
CA MET A 7 3.69 11.00 44.21
C MET A 7 2.61 10.48 45.17
N ILE A 8 1.83 9.47 44.76
CA ILE A 8 0.79 8.85 45.60
C ILE A 8 1.28 7.54 46.25
N GLY A 9 2.58 7.28 46.21
CA GLY A 9 3.24 6.14 46.83
C GLY A 9 2.94 4.81 46.15
N LEU A 10 2.72 4.82 44.84
CA LEU A 10 2.51 3.65 44.00
C LEU A 10 3.68 3.42 43.05
N ASP A 11 3.88 2.17 42.68
CA ASP A 11 4.92 1.77 41.74
C ASP A 11 4.58 2.24 40.32
N ALA A 12 5.58 2.77 39.62
CA ALA A 12 5.46 3.17 38.22
C ALA A 12 5.22 1.99 37.27
N GLU A 13 5.59 0.77 37.67
CA GLU A 13 5.34 -0.48 36.93
C GLU A 13 3.82 -0.75 36.71
N LEU A 14 2.95 -0.14 37.51
CA LEU A 14 1.49 -0.21 37.29
C LEU A 14 1.03 0.39 35.95
N LEU A 15 1.89 1.17 35.27
CA LEU A 15 1.63 1.68 33.92
C LEU A 15 2.07 0.74 32.81
N ASP A 16 2.85 -0.30 33.09
CA ASP A 16 3.39 -1.18 32.06
C ASP A 16 2.31 -1.91 31.21
N PRO A 17 1.12 -2.28 31.74
CA PRO A 17 0.04 -2.80 30.89
C PRO A 17 -0.74 -1.71 30.13
N ILE A 18 -0.47 -0.42 30.37
CA ILE A 18 -1.21 0.71 29.78
C ILE A 18 -0.46 1.24 28.55
N VAL A 19 -1.15 1.24 27.41
CA VAL A 19 -0.62 1.78 26.16
C VAL A 19 -1.11 3.22 25.98
N PHE A 20 -0.17 4.16 25.91
CA PHE A 20 -0.44 5.56 25.61
C PHE A 20 -0.47 5.79 24.09
N GLY A 21 -1.65 6.06 23.55
CA GLY A 21 -1.83 6.44 22.14
C GLY A 21 -2.02 7.95 21.98
N TRP A 22 -1.39 8.54 20.96
CA TRP A 22 -1.67 9.90 20.52
C TRP A 22 -2.26 9.89 19.11
N ARG A 23 -3.32 10.66 18.91
CA ARG A 23 -3.86 10.91 17.57
C ARG A 23 -3.21 12.16 17.01
N TYR A 24 -2.45 12.00 15.93
CA TYR A 24 -1.88 13.14 15.23
C TYR A 24 -2.97 13.96 14.56
N GLU A 25 -2.69 15.26 14.41
CA GLU A 25 -3.49 16.14 13.58
C GLU A 25 -3.58 15.58 12.14
N PRO A 26 -4.69 15.85 11.41
CA PRO A 26 -4.85 15.39 10.05
C PRO A 26 -3.72 15.91 9.14
N GLN A 27 -3.29 15.05 8.21
CA GLN A 27 -2.42 15.46 7.11
C GLN A 27 -3.14 16.45 6.21
N MET A 28 -2.39 17.32 5.53
CA MET A 28 -2.91 18.27 4.54
C MET A 28 -3.83 17.63 3.49
N LYS A 29 -3.59 16.37 3.15
CA LYS A 29 -4.45 15.58 2.28
C LYS A 29 -5.93 15.68 2.69
N HIS A 30 -6.25 15.70 3.98
CA HIS A 30 -7.65 15.82 4.44
C HIS A 30 -8.30 17.15 4.07
N ASP A 31 -7.53 18.23 4.05
CA ASP A 31 -8.03 19.55 3.69
C ASP A 31 -8.17 19.68 2.17
N PHE A 32 -7.14 19.28 1.41
CA PHE A 32 -7.10 19.49 -0.03
C PHE A 32 -7.84 18.42 -0.85
N TYR A 33 -7.76 17.15 -0.45
CA TYR A 33 -8.20 16.03 -1.27
C TYR A 33 -9.64 15.62 -0.90
N LYS A 34 -10.62 16.08 -1.70
CA LYS A 34 -12.07 15.85 -1.51
C LYS A 34 -12.70 15.04 -2.65
N PRO A 35 -12.37 13.74 -2.81
CA PRO A 35 -12.89 12.96 -3.95
C PRO A 35 -14.42 12.80 -3.92
N LYS A 36 -15.01 12.57 -2.74
CA LYS A 36 -16.47 12.40 -2.59
C LYS A 36 -17.27 13.63 -3.06
N GLU A 37 -16.76 14.83 -2.79
CA GLU A 37 -17.38 16.08 -3.26
C GLU A 37 -17.33 16.24 -4.78
N VAL A 38 -16.29 15.68 -5.42
CA VAL A 38 -16.14 15.74 -6.87
C VAL A 38 -16.99 14.68 -7.56
N PHE A 39 -16.92 13.43 -7.11
CA PHE A 39 -17.49 12.30 -7.82
C PHE A 39 -18.87 11.86 -7.33
N CYS A 40 -19.27 12.13 -6.08
CA CYS A 40 -20.59 11.73 -5.56
C CYS A 40 -21.56 12.89 -5.41
N ASN A 41 -21.08 14.06 -4.96
CA ASN A 41 -21.96 15.17 -4.58
C ASN A 41 -22.28 16.07 -5.79
N TRP A 42 -22.93 15.49 -6.80
CA TRP A 42 -23.42 16.21 -7.96
C TRP A 42 -24.53 15.45 -8.69
N ASP A 43 -25.37 16.22 -9.38
CA ASP A 43 -26.41 15.70 -10.27
C ASP A 43 -25.79 15.36 -11.62
N THR A 44 -25.85 14.08 -12.02
CA THR A 44 -25.30 13.62 -13.31
C THR A 44 -26.06 14.13 -14.53
N HIS A 45 -27.28 14.68 -14.35
CA HIS A 45 -28.08 15.28 -15.40
C HIS A 45 -27.79 16.77 -15.59
N ALA A 46 -27.18 17.43 -14.61
CA ALA A 46 -26.86 18.84 -14.70
C ALA A 46 -25.77 19.10 -15.76
N PRO A 47 -25.88 20.18 -16.57
CA PRO A 47 -24.87 20.50 -17.56
C PRO A 47 -23.52 20.79 -16.89
N LEU A 48 -22.48 20.10 -17.36
CA LEU A 48 -21.11 20.31 -16.90
C LEU A 48 -20.54 21.56 -17.58
N VAL A 49 -20.42 22.65 -16.82
CA VAL A 49 -19.82 23.90 -17.29
C VAL A 49 -18.38 24.00 -16.80
N CYS A 50 -17.43 24.15 -17.73
CA CYS A 50 -16.03 24.35 -17.41
C CYS A 50 -15.70 25.85 -17.32
N GLU A 51 -15.04 26.26 -16.22
CA GLU A 51 -14.59 27.65 -16.03
C GLU A 51 -13.07 27.83 -16.20
N CYS A 52 -12.34 26.81 -16.68
CA CYS A 52 -10.87 26.87 -16.79
C CYS A 52 -10.36 28.01 -17.68
N LYS A 53 -11.14 28.42 -18.69
CA LYS A 53 -10.79 29.54 -19.59
C LYS A 53 -10.94 30.93 -18.95
N ARG A 54 -11.38 31.02 -17.69
CA ARG A 54 -11.44 32.28 -16.95
C ARG A 54 -10.14 32.51 -16.18
N TRP A 55 -9.78 33.79 -15.98
CA TRP A 55 -8.70 34.17 -15.06
C TRP A 55 -9.03 33.64 -13.65
N PRO A 56 -8.06 33.08 -12.90
CA PRO A 56 -6.60 33.09 -13.08
C PRO A 56 -5.98 31.87 -13.78
N TRP A 57 -6.77 30.98 -14.40
CA TRP A 57 -6.25 29.67 -14.85
C TRP A 57 -5.87 29.56 -16.32
N VAL A 58 -6.04 30.62 -17.10
CA VAL A 58 -5.72 30.65 -18.54
C VAL A 58 -4.27 30.26 -18.82
N THR A 59 -3.34 30.55 -17.91
CA THR A 59 -1.92 30.20 -18.02
C THR A 59 -1.60 28.74 -17.66
N TYR A 60 -2.57 27.97 -17.18
CA TYR A 60 -2.43 26.59 -16.72
C TYR A 60 -3.22 25.60 -17.58
N LEU A 61 -3.70 26.04 -18.74
CA LEU A 61 -4.44 25.22 -19.68
C LEU A 61 -3.50 24.30 -20.45
N ASP A 62 -3.93 23.06 -20.62
CA ASP A 62 -3.32 22.14 -21.57
C ASP A 62 -3.87 22.38 -23.00
N GLU A 63 -3.41 21.55 -23.93
CA GLU A 63 -3.86 21.56 -25.34
C GLU A 63 -5.37 21.33 -25.49
N THR A 64 -6.03 20.73 -24.51
CA THR A 64 -7.48 20.50 -24.49
C THR A 64 -8.26 21.70 -23.94
N GLY A 65 -7.57 22.75 -23.50
CA GLY A 65 -8.19 23.94 -22.92
C GLY A 65 -8.68 23.74 -21.49
N HIS A 66 -8.18 22.72 -20.79
CA HIS A 66 -8.51 22.42 -19.40
C HIS A 66 -7.28 22.51 -18.50
N VAL A 67 -7.50 22.80 -17.21
CA VAL A 67 -6.44 22.76 -16.21
C VAL A 67 -6.02 21.33 -15.93
N ARG A 68 -4.73 21.02 -16.16
CA ARG A 68 -4.05 19.79 -15.73
C ARG A 68 -2.61 20.12 -15.36
N THR A 69 -2.35 20.41 -14.10
CA THR A 69 -1.01 20.86 -13.66
C THR A 69 -0.59 20.26 -12.32
N LEU A 70 0.72 20.32 -12.07
CA LEU A 70 1.34 20.02 -10.78
C LEU A 70 1.88 21.29 -10.11
N ASP A 71 1.76 22.45 -10.76
CA ASP A 71 2.26 23.72 -10.22
C ASP A 71 1.34 24.23 -9.09
N PRO A 72 1.81 24.26 -7.82
CA PRO A 72 1.01 24.70 -6.69
C PRO A 72 0.65 26.19 -6.73
N LYS A 73 1.33 27.00 -7.56
CA LYS A 73 1.00 28.43 -7.73
C LYS A 73 -0.40 28.66 -8.27
N ILE A 74 -1.02 27.66 -8.89
CA ILE A 74 -2.43 27.70 -9.32
C ILE A 74 -3.41 28.01 -8.18
N LEU A 75 -3.00 27.73 -6.93
CA LEU A 75 -3.79 28.06 -5.75
C LEU A 75 -3.98 29.56 -5.54
N GLY A 76 -3.16 30.43 -6.15
CA GLY A 76 -3.30 31.88 -6.05
C GLY A 76 -3.07 32.47 -4.65
N SER A 77 -2.70 31.66 -3.65
CA SER A 77 -2.35 32.09 -2.30
C SER A 77 -0.93 31.66 -1.97
N ARG A 78 -0.09 32.62 -1.57
CA ARG A 78 1.29 32.35 -1.13
C ARG A 78 1.31 31.40 0.07
N ILE A 79 0.37 31.57 1.00
CA ILE A 79 0.22 30.74 2.19
C ILE A 79 -0.04 29.28 1.79
N LEU A 80 -1.09 29.03 1.01
CA LEU A 80 -1.45 27.66 0.61
C LEU A 80 -0.38 27.03 -0.28
N THR A 81 0.27 27.81 -1.15
CA THR A 81 1.36 27.36 -2.02
C THR A 81 2.54 26.84 -1.18
N THR A 82 3.03 27.64 -0.22
CA THR A 82 4.15 27.24 0.65
C THR A 82 3.85 26.00 1.47
N VAL A 83 2.59 25.83 1.89
CA VAL A 83 2.18 24.68 2.70
C VAL A 83 2.09 23.43 1.81
N ILE A 84 1.45 23.51 0.63
CA ILE A 84 1.24 22.35 -0.24
C ILE A 84 2.51 21.87 -0.94
N GLU A 85 3.51 22.75 -1.14
CA GLU A 85 4.84 22.40 -1.66
C GLU A 85 5.57 21.38 -0.77
N LYS A 86 5.24 21.31 0.53
CA LYS A 86 5.77 20.30 1.45
C LYS A 86 5.18 18.90 1.22
N GLY A 87 4.11 18.81 0.42
CA GLY A 87 3.42 17.58 0.06
C GLY A 87 2.17 17.30 0.92
N LEU A 88 1.27 16.50 0.37
CA LEU A 88 -0.05 16.20 0.95
C LEU A 88 0.03 15.44 2.29
N ASN A 89 1.11 14.73 2.59
CA ASN A 89 1.33 14.01 3.84
C ASN A 89 1.91 14.89 4.94
N HIS A 90 2.28 16.15 4.65
CA HIS A 90 2.73 17.09 5.66
C HIS A 90 1.60 17.37 6.65
N ILE A 91 1.95 17.49 7.93
CA ILE A 91 1.02 17.90 8.99
C ILE A 91 1.46 19.29 9.42
N THR A 92 0.59 20.28 9.22
CA THR A 92 0.94 21.68 9.52
C THR A 92 1.14 21.86 11.02
N PRO A 93 2.21 22.56 11.46
CA PRO A 93 2.38 23.00 12.83
C PRO A 93 1.14 23.73 13.35
N LYS A 94 0.75 23.44 14.60
CA LYS A 94 -0.37 24.09 15.29
C LYS A 94 0.16 24.97 16.44
N PRO A 95 -0.54 26.07 16.77
CA PRO A 95 -0.23 26.83 17.98
C PRO A 95 -0.37 25.98 19.23
N LEU A 96 0.55 26.14 20.18
CA LEU A 96 0.46 25.46 21.47
C LEU A 96 -0.71 25.99 22.27
N GLN A 97 -1.62 25.09 22.65
CA GLN A 97 -2.74 25.38 23.52
C GLN A 97 -2.48 24.76 24.89
N THR A 98 -1.61 25.38 25.70
CA THR A 98 -1.16 24.85 27.00
C THR A 98 -2.31 24.42 27.90
N ALA A 99 -3.37 25.22 27.98
CA ALA A 99 -4.56 24.89 28.77
C ALA A 99 -5.26 23.60 28.28
N LYS A 100 -5.37 23.42 26.96
CA LYS A 100 -5.93 22.20 26.36
C LYS A 100 -5.07 20.98 26.63
N ILE A 101 -3.74 21.12 26.50
CA ILE A 101 -2.79 20.02 26.80
C ILE A 101 -2.91 19.60 28.28
N ILE A 102 -2.94 20.57 29.20
CA ILE A 102 -3.14 20.28 30.63
C ILE A 102 -4.46 19.53 30.84
N ALA A 103 -5.55 19.97 30.22
CA ALA A 103 -6.85 19.32 30.33
C ALA A 103 -6.82 17.87 29.82
N GLU A 104 -6.25 17.61 28.64
CA GLU A 104 -6.15 16.27 28.06
C GLU A 104 -5.28 15.33 28.90
N VAL A 105 -4.15 15.83 29.44
CA VAL A 105 -3.28 15.04 30.32
C VAL A 105 -3.98 14.75 31.64
N CYS A 106 -4.70 15.72 32.23
CA CYS A 106 -5.52 15.48 33.41
C CYS A 106 -6.62 14.44 33.15
N GLU A 107 -7.32 14.51 32.01
CA GLU A 107 -8.35 13.54 31.64
C GLU A 107 -7.77 12.15 31.41
N ALA A 108 -6.60 12.06 30.77
CA ALA A 108 -5.87 10.80 30.62
C ALA A 108 -5.49 10.21 31.98
N TRP A 109 -5.06 11.04 32.92
CA TRP A 109 -4.77 10.61 34.28
C TRP A 109 -6.03 10.15 35.02
N ASP A 110 -7.14 10.87 34.93
CA ASP A 110 -8.41 10.49 35.56
C ASP A 110 -8.88 9.12 35.04
N ARG A 111 -8.68 8.82 33.74
CA ARG A 111 -8.91 7.48 33.18
C ARG A 111 -8.00 6.42 33.80
N ILE A 112 -6.70 6.67 33.92
CA ILE A 112 -5.74 5.74 34.54
C ILE A 112 -6.12 5.46 36.00
N ALA A 113 -6.44 6.52 36.76
CA ALA A 113 -6.86 6.42 38.14
C ALA A 113 -8.13 5.57 38.30
N SER A 114 -9.05 5.61 37.33
CA SER A 114 -10.24 4.75 37.32
C SER A 114 -9.95 3.28 36.98
N MET A 115 -8.86 3.01 36.24
CA MET A 115 -8.49 1.67 35.79
C MET A 115 -7.60 0.92 36.78
N ILE A 116 -6.87 1.61 37.65
CA ILE A 116 -5.97 1.03 38.64
C ILE A 116 -6.65 1.11 40.03
N PRO A 117 -7.22 0.02 40.56
CA PRO A 117 -7.96 0.03 41.82
C PRO A 117 -7.15 0.58 43.01
N ASP A 118 -5.84 0.32 43.02
CA ASP A 118 -4.91 0.77 44.07
C ASP A 118 -4.79 2.30 44.14
N VAL A 119 -5.02 3.01 43.03
CA VAL A 119 -5.04 4.48 42.99
C VAL A 119 -6.23 5.01 43.80
N TYR A 120 -7.41 4.40 43.65
CA TYR A 120 -8.61 4.80 44.39
C TYR A 120 -8.51 4.44 45.89
N ILE A 121 -7.88 3.31 46.21
CA ILE A 121 -7.72 2.81 47.60
C ILE A 121 -6.73 3.66 48.42
N ARG A 122 -5.71 4.29 47.81
CA ARG A 122 -4.73 5.15 48.50
C ARG A 122 -5.11 6.64 48.55
N ASN A 123 -6.39 6.95 48.81
CA ASN A 123 -6.90 8.32 48.97
C ASN A 123 -6.73 9.23 47.74
N TRP A 124 -7.05 8.74 46.54
CA TRP A 124 -7.14 9.58 45.33
C TRP A 124 -7.86 10.93 45.54
N PRO A 125 -9.04 10.99 46.21
CA PRO A 125 -9.74 12.27 46.44
C PRO A 125 -8.91 13.31 47.22
N SER A 126 -7.99 12.88 48.08
CA SER A 126 -7.15 13.77 48.89
C SER A 126 -5.91 14.26 48.15
N ASN A 127 -5.46 13.53 47.11
CA ASN A 127 -4.23 13.83 46.35
C ASN A 127 -4.51 14.41 44.95
N GLU A 128 -5.76 14.39 44.49
CA GLU A 128 -6.17 14.83 43.15
C GLU A 128 -5.66 16.25 42.83
N ALA A 129 -5.85 17.20 43.74
CA ALA A 129 -5.42 18.58 43.54
C ALA A 129 -3.90 18.71 43.38
N ALA A 130 -3.12 17.98 44.19
CA ALA A 130 -1.67 17.99 44.13
C ALA A 130 -1.14 17.35 42.83
N VAL A 131 -1.74 16.24 42.39
CA VAL A 131 -1.38 15.57 41.13
C VAL A 131 -1.72 16.45 39.92
N LYS A 132 -2.92 17.05 39.89
CA LYS A 132 -3.30 17.98 38.81
C LYS A 132 -2.43 19.24 38.80
N GLN A 133 -2.00 19.73 39.96
CA GLN A 133 -1.02 20.82 40.06
C GLN A 133 0.37 20.39 39.54
N HIS A 134 0.83 19.18 39.83
CA HIS A 134 2.08 18.64 39.30
C HIS A 134 2.04 18.46 37.80
N ILE A 135 0.95 17.92 37.24
CA ILE A 135 0.72 17.85 35.79
C ILE A 135 0.81 19.24 35.17
N ASN A 136 0.14 20.24 35.75
CA ASN A 136 0.19 21.61 35.27
C ASN A 136 1.63 22.17 35.26
N TYR A 137 2.37 21.96 36.35
CA TYR A 137 3.77 22.37 36.45
C TYR A 137 4.65 21.69 35.38
N ARG A 138 4.59 20.36 35.26
CA ARG A 138 5.41 19.59 34.30
C ARG A 138 5.07 19.94 32.85
N VAL A 139 3.79 20.10 32.52
CA VAL A 139 3.36 20.51 31.17
C VAL A 139 3.85 21.93 30.86
N ARG A 140 3.73 22.89 31.79
CA ARG A 140 4.25 24.25 31.59
C ARG A 140 5.76 24.26 31.39
N MET A 141 6.49 23.43 32.14
CA MET A 141 7.94 23.31 31.99
C MET A 141 8.33 22.73 30.62
N ALA A 142 7.65 21.67 30.19
CA ALA A 142 7.86 21.10 28.86
C ALA A 142 7.54 22.11 27.74
N VAL A 143 6.44 22.86 27.88
CA VAL A 143 6.03 23.88 26.91
C VAL A 143 7.01 25.06 26.85
N GLN A 144 7.58 25.50 27.97
CA GLN A 144 8.59 26.56 27.99
C GLN A 144 9.87 26.17 27.22
N ASN A 145 10.19 24.87 27.19
CA ASN A 145 11.32 24.35 26.43
C ASN A 145 11.01 24.19 24.93
N CYS A 146 9.75 24.34 24.49
CA CYS A 146 9.38 24.30 23.07
C CYS A 146 9.70 25.63 22.37
N GLN A 147 10.85 25.71 21.71
CA GLN A 147 11.36 26.95 21.12
C GLN A 147 10.67 27.39 19.81
N THR A 148 9.86 26.54 19.16
CA THR A 148 9.37 26.81 17.78
C THR A 148 7.94 26.30 17.56
N THR A 149 6.94 27.09 17.95
CA THR A 149 5.54 26.83 17.55
C THR A 149 4.91 28.06 16.89
N PRO A 150 4.07 27.86 15.86
CA PRO A 150 3.46 28.98 15.16
C PRO A 150 2.46 29.70 16.06
N MET A 151 2.31 31.01 15.89
CA MET A 151 1.30 31.79 16.63
C MET A 151 -0.13 31.51 16.15
N VAL A 152 -0.30 31.14 14.87
CA VAL A 152 -1.60 30.93 14.24
C VAL A 152 -1.58 29.63 13.43
N ASP A 153 -2.70 28.91 13.45
CA ASP A 153 -2.92 27.78 12.56
C ASP A 153 -3.20 28.28 11.15
N VAL A 154 -2.21 28.11 10.28
CA VAL A 154 -2.17 28.62 8.91
C VAL A 154 -3.41 28.21 8.10
N MET A 155 -3.86 26.96 8.27
CA MET A 155 -5.02 26.41 7.54
C MET A 155 -6.35 26.99 8.01
N THR A 156 -6.38 27.61 9.19
CA THR A 156 -7.62 28.19 9.76
C THR A 156 -7.80 29.66 9.46
N THR A 157 -6.80 30.31 8.85
CA THR A 157 -6.88 31.74 8.52
C THR A 157 -8.04 32.02 7.55
N PRO A 158 -8.76 33.16 7.69
CA PRO A 158 -9.88 33.48 6.80
C PRO A 158 -9.48 33.59 5.32
N GLU A 159 -8.24 33.96 5.02
CA GLU A 159 -7.69 33.96 3.67
C GLU A 159 -7.55 32.54 3.12
N ALA A 160 -6.87 31.65 3.86
CA ALA A 160 -6.66 30.27 3.46
C ALA A 160 -8.00 29.52 3.24
N LYS A 161 -8.96 29.68 4.16
CA LYS A 161 -10.29 29.05 4.05
C LYS A 161 -11.04 29.49 2.80
N ARG A 162 -11.15 30.81 2.58
CA ARG A 162 -11.83 31.36 1.38
C ARG A 162 -11.18 30.88 0.10
N GLN A 163 -9.84 30.86 0.05
CA GLN A 163 -9.15 30.41 -1.15
C GLN A 163 -9.32 28.90 -1.37
N LEU A 164 -9.25 28.09 -0.32
CA LEU A 164 -9.46 26.65 -0.41
C LEU A 164 -10.87 26.31 -0.88
N GLU A 165 -11.90 26.95 -0.32
CA GLU A 165 -13.30 26.81 -0.74
C GLU A 165 -13.47 27.19 -2.23
N TRP A 166 -12.87 28.30 -2.64
CA TRP A 166 -12.89 28.73 -4.04
C TRP A 166 -12.21 27.71 -4.96
N VAL A 167 -11.07 27.14 -4.54
CA VAL A 167 -10.37 26.13 -5.32
C VAL A 167 -11.20 24.83 -5.42
N HIS A 168 -11.76 24.31 -4.33
CA HIS A 168 -12.58 23.08 -4.34
C HIS A 168 -13.85 23.18 -5.19
N LYS A 169 -14.35 24.41 -5.38
CA LYS A 169 -15.49 24.65 -6.27
C LYS A 169 -15.15 24.28 -7.74
N HIS A 170 -13.90 24.44 -8.17
CA HIS A 170 -13.54 24.38 -9.60
C HIS A 170 -12.45 23.36 -9.95
N LEU A 171 -11.57 23.03 -9.01
CA LEU A 171 -10.47 22.10 -9.19
C LEU A 171 -10.68 20.85 -8.32
N TYR A 172 -10.33 19.72 -8.91
CA TYR A 172 -10.10 18.48 -8.20
C TYR A 172 -8.61 18.39 -7.86
N ILE A 173 -8.32 18.25 -6.56
CA ILE A 173 -6.96 18.09 -6.05
C ILE A 173 -6.80 16.65 -5.56
N SER A 174 -5.75 15.99 -6.02
CA SER A 174 -5.37 14.65 -5.57
C SER A 174 -3.85 14.52 -5.51
N GLY A 175 -3.36 13.41 -4.95
CA GLY A 175 -1.97 13.01 -5.17
C GLY A 175 -1.74 12.63 -6.63
N ALA A 176 -0.49 12.66 -7.11
CA ALA A 176 -0.11 12.12 -8.42
C ALA A 176 -0.01 10.58 -8.37
N ASP A 177 -0.36 9.90 -9.46
CA ASP A 177 -0.12 8.45 -9.58
C ASP A 177 1.38 8.15 -9.45
N LYS A 178 1.72 7.07 -8.72
CA LYS A 178 3.10 6.70 -8.32
C LYS A 178 3.85 7.71 -7.42
N ALA A 179 3.25 8.87 -7.13
CA ALA A 179 3.83 9.94 -6.32
C ALA A 179 2.75 10.60 -5.43
N ALA A 180 2.06 9.81 -4.61
CA ALA A 180 0.83 10.20 -3.90
C ALA A 180 0.96 11.42 -2.96
N ASN A 181 2.16 11.74 -2.49
CA ASN A 181 2.42 12.93 -1.68
C ASN A 181 2.61 14.21 -2.52
N THR A 182 2.79 14.08 -3.83
CA THR A 182 2.90 15.21 -4.77
C THR A 182 1.49 15.64 -5.20
N PRO A 183 1.07 16.88 -4.94
CA PRO A 183 -0.26 17.35 -5.32
C PRO A 183 -0.40 17.48 -6.84
N THR A 184 -1.62 17.29 -7.32
CA THR A 184 -2.04 17.53 -8.70
C THR A 184 -3.31 18.37 -8.69
N PHE A 185 -3.46 19.22 -9.71
CA PHE A 185 -4.58 20.12 -9.86
C PHE A 185 -5.23 19.84 -11.21
N PHE A 186 -6.47 19.38 -11.16
CA PHE A 186 -7.20 18.91 -12.33
C PHE A 186 -8.54 19.62 -12.43
N CYS A 187 -8.98 19.96 -13.63
CA CYS A 187 -10.29 20.55 -13.86
C CYS A 187 -11.41 19.64 -13.32
N LYS A 188 -12.23 20.13 -12.38
CA LYS A 188 -13.31 19.33 -11.77
C LYS A 188 -14.35 18.88 -12.79
N THR A 189 -14.72 19.76 -13.73
CA THR A 189 -15.66 19.47 -14.82
C THR A 189 -15.13 18.34 -15.69
N LEU A 190 -13.88 18.45 -16.16
CA LEU A 190 -13.24 17.43 -16.98
C LEU A 190 -13.13 16.09 -16.23
N ALA A 191 -12.82 16.12 -14.93
CA ALA A 191 -12.77 14.89 -14.12
C ALA A 191 -14.12 14.16 -14.12
N ARG A 192 -15.24 14.90 -14.03
CA ARG A 192 -16.60 14.36 -14.09
C ARG A 192 -16.96 13.84 -15.47
N GLU A 193 -16.60 14.57 -16.53
CA GLU A 193 -16.80 14.12 -17.93
C GLU A 193 -16.07 12.81 -18.20
N GLN A 194 -14.79 12.73 -17.83
CA GLN A 194 -14.00 11.51 -18.01
C GLN A 194 -14.51 10.36 -17.12
N ALA A 195 -15.03 10.66 -15.93
CA ALA A 195 -15.65 9.67 -15.06
C ALA A 195 -16.94 9.09 -15.68
N LEU A 196 -17.82 9.93 -16.21
CA LEU A 196 -19.01 9.48 -16.94
C LEU A 196 -18.65 8.63 -18.15
N ALA A 197 -17.67 9.08 -18.94
CA ALA A 197 -17.18 8.31 -20.09
C ALA A 197 -16.65 6.93 -19.67
N ARG A 198 -15.98 6.84 -18.51
CA ARG A 198 -15.55 5.55 -17.95
C ARG A 198 -16.72 4.66 -17.56
N MET A 199 -17.72 5.19 -16.86
CA MET A 199 -18.88 4.42 -16.41
C MET A 199 -19.79 3.97 -17.56
N ASN A 200 -19.75 4.64 -18.71
CA ASN A 200 -20.50 4.26 -19.91
C ASN A 200 -19.74 3.28 -20.83
N SER A 201 -18.60 2.75 -20.40
CA SER A 201 -17.90 1.70 -21.13
C SER A 201 -18.52 0.32 -20.87
N ASP A 202 -18.21 -0.66 -21.72
CA ASP A 202 -18.73 -2.04 -21.63
C ASP A 202 -18.29 -2.79 -20.35
N ASP A 203 -17.37 -2.21 -19.57
CA ASP A 203 -16.93 -2.78 -18.29
C ASP A 203 -17.97 -2.58 -17.17
N PHE A 204 -18.96 -1.71 -17.38
CA PHE A 204 -19.98 -1.35 -16.41
C PHE A 204 -21.38 -1.46 -17.01
N SER A 205 -22.31 -1.98 -16.22
CA SER A 205 -23.74 -1.98 -16.54
C SER A 205 -24.48 -1.02 -15.61
N LEU A 206 -25.23 -0.06 -16.16
CA LEU A 206 -26.09 0.81 -15.37
C LEU A 206 -27.13 -0.02 -14.61
N VAL A 207 -27.31 0.25 -13.32
CA VAL A 207 -28.33 -0.43 -12.51
C VAL A 207 -29.68 0.23 -12.76
N VAL A 208 -30.63 -0.55 -13.25
CA VAL A 208 -32.00 -0.13 -13.53
C VAL A 208 -32.97 -1.08 -12.85
N SER A 209 -34.09 -0.52 -12.39
CA SER A 209 -35.23 -1.28 -11.89
C SER A 209 -35.95 -2.04 -13.01
N ASP A 210 -36.90 -2.92 -12.65
CA ASP A 210 -37.70 -3.71 -13.60
C ASP A 210 -38.44 -2.85 -14.66
N ASN A 211 -38.74 -1.59 -14.33
CA ASN A 211 -39.37 -0.62 -15.24
C ASN A 211 -38.34 0.15 -16.11
N ASN A 212 -37.09 -0.30 -16.19
CA ASN A 212 -35.97 0.36 -16.87
C ASN A 212 -35.66 1.79 -16.36
N VAL A 213 -35.98 2.07 -15.10
CA VAL A 213 -35.64 3.35 -14.45
C VAL A 213 -34.34 3.19 -13.66
N PRO A 214 -33.32 4.05 -13.86
CA PRO A 214 -32.07 4.01 -13.08
C PRO A 214 -32.34 4.04 -11.58
N GLU A 215 -31.69 3.14 -10.85
CA GLU A 215 -31.81 3.09 -9.39
C GLU A 215 -30.92 4.12 -8.71
N THR A 216 -31.42 4.69 -7.62
CA THR A 216 -30.62 5.60 -6.77
C THR A 216 -29.71 4.79 -5.85
N PRO A 217 -28.59 5.38 -5.37
CA PRO A 217 -27.72 4.75 -4.39
C PRO A 217 -28.45 4.21 -3.16
N GLU A 218 -29.44 4.94 -2.64
CA GLU A 218 -30.21 4.58 -1.45
C GLU A 218 -31.09 3.35 -1.69
N GLN A 219 -31.65 3.20 -2.89
CA GLN A 219 -32.47 2.04 -3.27
C GLN A 219 -31.61 0.78 -3.31
N VAL A 220 -30.46 0.83 -3.99
CA VAL A 220 -29.53 -0.30 -4.10
C VAL A 220 -28.99 -0.71 -2.72
N VAL A 221 -28.63 0.25 -1.87
CA VAL A 221 -28.20 -0.05 -0.48
C VAL A 221 -29.31 -0.76 0.29
N LYS A 222 -30.56 -0.30 0.19
CA LYS A 222 -31.69 -0.93 0.89
C LYS A 222 -31.91 -2.37 0.44
N GLN A 223 -31.79 -2.65 -0.86
CA GLN A 223 -31.87 -4.01 -1.39
C GLN A 223 -30.74 -4.89 -0.84
N LEU A 224 -29.50 -4.39 -0.89
CA LEU A 224 -28.31 -5.10 -0.41
C LEU A 224 -28.38 -5.47 1.07
N LEU A 225 -28.87 -4.56 1.93
CA LEU A 225 -29.03 -4.85 3.36
C LEU A 225 -30.03 -5.99 3.65
N GLY A 226 -30.87 -6.36 2.68
CA GLY A 226 -31.75 -7.52 2.76
C GLY A 226 -31.05 -8.86 2.50
N GLU A 227 -29.86 -8.85 1.90
CA GLU A 227 -29.15 -10.07 1.50
C GLU A 227 -28.54 -10.82 2.70
N PRO A 228 -28.63 -12.16 2.77
CA PRO A 228 -28.15 -12.93 3.92
C PRO A 228 -26.68 -12.68 4.30
N PRO A 229 -25.72 -12.58 3.35
CA PRO A 229 -24.32 -12.29 3.71
C PRO A 229 -24.14 -10.93 4.40
N LEU A 230 -24.96 -9.92 4.10
CA LEU A 230 -24.89 -8.60 4.76
C LEU A 230 -25.64 -8.56 6.09
N GLN A 231 -26.53 -9.53 6.36
CA GLN A 231 -27.11 -9.72 7.70
C GLN A 231 -26.10 -10.37 8.66
N GLU A 232 -25.28 -11.29 8.14
CA GLU A 232 -24.20 -11.95 8.90
C GLU A 232 -23.01 -11.00 9.15
N PHE A 233 -22.69 -10.15 8.17
CA PHE A 233 -21.63 -9.15 8.24
C PHE A 233 -22.21 -7.73 8.11
N PRO A 234 -22.90 -7.22 9.15
CA PRO A 234 -23.61 -5.94 9.08
C PRO A 234 -22.63 -4.77 8.92
N PRO A 235 -22.83 -3.87 7.93
CA PRO A 235 -21.91 -2.77 7.70
C PRO A 235 -22.02 -1.68 8.76
N GLN A 236 -20.89 -1.08 9.14
CA GLN A 236 -20.87 0.11 10.00
C GLN A 236 -21.48 1.35 9.34
N ARG A 237 -21.37 1.45 8.01
CA ARG A 237 -21.89 2.55 7.20
C ARG A 237 -22.52 2.01 5.92
N PRO A 238 -23.83 2.21 5.71
CA PRO A 238 -24.52 1.72 4.53
C PRO A 238 -24.42 2.72 3.37
N ASP A 239 -23.21 2.89 2.81
CA ASP A 239 -22.98 3.69 1.59
C ASP A 239 -22.33 2.83 0.52
N LEU A 240 -22.52 3.18 -0.76
CA LEU A 240 -21.92 2.44 -1.86
C LEU A 240 -20.46 2.84 -2.08
N PRO A 241 -19.62 1.91 -2.59
CA PRO A 241 -18.37 2.29 -3.20
C PRO A 241 -18.60 3.30 -4.33
N TYR A 242 -17.65 4.20 -4.57
CA TYR A 242 -17.79 5.21 -5.62
C TYR A 242 -16.55 5.32 -6.49
N LEU A 243 -16.73 5.73 -7.74
CA LEU A 243 -15.62 5.95 -8.67
C LEU A 243 -14.83 7.19 -8.24
N MET A 244 -13.51 7.07 -8.21
CA MET A 244 -12.61 8.22 -8.14
C MET A 244 -11.45 8.04 -9.11
N GLY A 245 -10.77 9.12 -9.47
CA GLY A 245 -9.62 9.03 -10.37
C GLY A 245 -8.40 9.73 -9.83
N ILE A 246 -7.20 9.23 -10.12
CA ILE A 246 -5.92 9.86 -9.76
C ILE A 246 -5.19 10.24 -11.04
N TYR A 247 -4.66 11.45 -11.12
CA TYR A 247 -4.01 11.91 -12.35
C TYR A 247 -2.64 11.24 -12.57
N LYS A 248 -2.48 10.54 -13.71
CA LYS A 248 -1.22 10.02 -14.22
C LYS A 248 -0.55 11.08 -15.10
N ALA A 249 0.13 12.04 -14.47
CA ALA A 249 0.75 13.18 -15.15
C ALA A 249 1.67 12.77 -16.31
N HIS A 250 2.51 11.74 -16.14
CA HIS A 250 3.43 11.23 -17.16
C HIS A 250 2.75 10.52 -18.35
N LYS A 251 1.44 10.24 -18.26
CA LYS A 251 0.64 9.62 -19.35
C LYS A 251 -0.53 10.51 -19.77
N ASN A 252 -0.65 11.73 -19.24
CA ASN A 252 -1.77 12.66 -19.42
C ASN A 252 -3.17 11.98 -19.36
N LYS A 253 -3.38 11.09 -18.39
CA LYS A 253 -4.64 10.33 -18.23
C LYS A 253 -5.02 10.10 -16.78
N MET A 254 -6.29 9.78 -16.53
CA MET A 254 -6.76 9.38 -15.19
C MET A 254 -6.54 7.88 -14.94
N ARG A 255 -6.13 7.56 -13.72
CA ARG A 255 -6.21 6.22 -13.15
C ARG A 255 -7.52 6.10 -12.39
N TRP A 256 -8.45 5.31 -12.89
CA TRP A 256 -9.71 5.07 -12.19
C TRP A 256 -9.52 4.06 -11.05
N LEU A 257 -10.17 4.33 -9.92
CA LEU A 257 -10.17 3.55 -8.70
C LEU A 257 -11.60 3.51 -8.16
N THR A 258 -11.92 2.46 -7.42
CA THR A 258 -13.18 2.35 -6.68
C THR A 258 -12.89 2.66 -5.23
N ASN A 259 -13.35 3.79 -4.70
CA ASN A 259 -13.24 4.03 -3.27
C ASN A 259 -14.29 3.21 -2.54
N ALA A 260 -13.86 2.17 -1.85
CA ALA A 260 -14.71 1.28 -1.06
C ALA A 260 -14.44 1.37 0.45
N ASP A 261 -13.80 2.46 0.89
CA ASP A 261 -13.52 2.70 2.31
C ASP A 261 -14.82 2.95 3.08
N GLY A 262 -15.07 2.15 4.12
CA GLY A 262 -16.26 2.24 4.96
C GLY A 262 -17.59 2.16 4.19
N CYS A 263 -17.66 1.33 3.14
CA CYS A 263 -18.86 1.08 2.37
C CYS A 263 -19.68 -0.12 2.92
N VAL A 264 -20.83 -0.38 2.30
CA VAL A 264 -21.74 -1.49 2.63
C VAL A 264 -21.07 -2.87 2.60
N PHE A 265 -19.96 -3.03 1.87
CA PHE A 265 -19.21 -4.28 1.75
C PHE A 265 -17.97 -4.37 2.65
N SER A 266 -17.65 -3.33 3.44
CA SER A 266 -16.35 -3.27 4.13
C SER A 266 -16.13 -4.44 5.10
N GLU A 267 -17.10 -4.77 5.95
CA GLU A 267 -16.93 -5.85 6.94
C GLU A 267 -16.73 -7.23 6.29
N ILE A 268 -17.56 -7.57 5.30
CA ILE A 268 -17.46 -8.83 4.56
C ILE A 268 -16.17 -8.91 3.73
N THR A 269 -15.73 -7.81 3.11
CA THR A 269 -14.46 -7.80 2.36
C THR A 269 -13.25 -7.95 3.28
N ILE A 270 -13.26 -7.36 4.49
CA ILE A 270 -12.20 -7.53 5.49
C ILE A 270 -12.14 -8.98 5.98
N CYS A 271 -13.29 -9.57 6.28
CA CYS A 271 -13.41 -10.99 6.62
C CYS A 271 -12.87 -11.88 5.49
N LEU A 272 -13.30 -11.62 4.25
CA LEU A 272 -12.85 -12.37 3.08
C LEU A 272 -11.35 -12.22 2.84
N THR A 273 -10.76 -11.05 3.07
CA THR A 273 -9.30 -10.86 3.02
C THR A 273 -8.58 -11.79 4.00
N ALA A 274 -9.06 -11.92 5.24
CA ALA A 274 -8.46 -12.82 6.23
C ALA A 274 -8.55 -14.28 5.78
N ILE A 275 -9.74 -14.70 5.31
CA ILE A 275 -9.98 -16.05 4.78
C ILE A 275 -9.06 -16.36 3.60
N LEU A 276 -8.97 -15.46 2.62
CA LEU A 276 -8.15 -15.66 1.41
C LEU A 276 -6.65 -15.71 1.73
N LYS A 277 -6.16 -15.03 2.77
CA LYS A 277 -4.79 -15.21 3.26
C LYS A 277 -4.56 -16.63 3.77
N GLY A 278 -5.47 -17.17 4.56
CA GLY A 278 -5.42 -18.57 5.00
C GLY A 278 -5.48 -19.54 3.82
N ILE A 279 -6.30 -19.26 2.81
CA ILE A 279 -6.34 -20.06 1.56
C ILE A 279 -5.01 -19.98 0.82
N GLN A 280 -4.40 -18.80 0.69
CA GLN A 280 -3.09 -18.64 0.04
C GLN A 280 -2.00 -19.44 0.77
N GLU A 281 -1.99 -19.47 2.10
CA GLU A 281 -1.07 -20.30 2.90
C GLU A 281 -1.25 -21.80 2.60
N ALA A 282 -2.49 -22.27 2.51
CA ALA A 282 -2.77 -23.66 2.14
C ALA A 282 -2.30 -23.99 0.72
N LEU A 283 -2.48 -23.08 -0.23
CA LEU A 283 -2.03 -23.24 -1.62
C LEU A 283 -0.51 -23.24 -1.75
N GLN A 284 0.20 -22.48 -0.90
CA GLN A 284 1.65 -22.58 -0.80
C GLN A 284 2.08 -24.01 -0.40
N ASN A 285 1.43 -24.60 0.61
CA ASN A 285 1.72 -25.98 1.01
C ASN A 285 1.44 -26.98 -0.12
N VAL A 286 0.38 -26.77 -0.90
CA VAL A 286 0.08 -27.57 -2.10
C VAL A 286 1.21 -27.49 -3.12
N ALA A 287 1.72 -26.28 -3.38
CA ALA A 287 2.82 -26.04 -4.31
C ALA A 287 4.14 -26.66 -3.82
N ASP A 288 4.43 -26.56 -2.51
CA ASP A 288 5.62 -27.13 -1.89
C ASP A 288 5.61 -28.67 -1.97
N ASP A 289 4.47 -29.30 -1.68
CA ASP A 289 4.29 -30.75 -1.83
C ASP A 289 4.44 -31.20 -3.29
N PHE A 290 3.93 -30.41 -4.24
CA PHE A 290 4.14 -30.66 -5.66
C PHE A 290 5.63 -30.58 -6.02
N TYR A 291 6.32 -29.52 -5.59
CA TYR A 291 7.75 -29.34 -5.83
C TYR A 291 8.57 -30.52 -5.27
N ALA A 292 8.26 -30.98 -4.05
CA ALA A 292 8.93 -32.13 -3.44
C ALA A 292 8.79 -33.39 -4.32
N ARG A 293 7.60 -33.64 -4.90
CA ARG A 293 7.37 -34.74 -5.85
C ARG A 293 8.09 -34.53 -7.18
N ALA A 294 7.98 -33.34 -7.77
CA ALA A 294 8.58 -33.03 -9.07
C ALA A 294 10.12 -33.15 -9.04
N LYS A 295 10.74 -32.74 -7.92
CA LYS A 295 12.18 -32.86 -7.68
C LYS A 295 12.66 -34.31 -7.75
N PHE A 296 11.87 -35.27 -7.28
CA PHE A 296 12.20 -36.71 -7.37
C PHE A 296 12.37 -37.18 -8.82
N PHE A 297 11.60 -36.61 -9.75
CA PHE A 297 11.68 -36.89 -11.19
C PHE A 297 12.65 -35.93 -11.93
N GLY A 298 13.50 -35.22 -11.19
CA GLY A 298 14.50 -34.31 -11.76
C GLY A 298 13.96 -32.91 -12.12
N GLY A 299 12.69 -32.62 -11.87
CA GLY A 299 12.05 -31.33 -12.14
C GLY A 299 12.22 -30.32 -11.02
N LYS A 300 13.40 -29.69 -10.90
CA LYS A 300 13.61 -28.58 -9.96
C LYS A 300 12.89 -27.34 -10.49
N THR A 301 11.90 -26.81 -9.77
CA THR A 301 11.06 -25.68 -10.22
C THR A 301 10.56 -24.88 -9.02
N ASN A 302 10.18 -23.63 -9.24
CA ASN A 302 9.29 -22.93 -8.33
C ASN A 302 7.84 -23.17 -8.76
N ALA A 303 7.00 -23.70 -7.86
CA ALA A 303 5.58 -23.99 -8.13
C ALA A 303 4.63 -22.91 -7.57
N CYS A 304 5.13 -21.97 -6.77
CA CYS A 304 4.39 -20.80 -6.33
C CYS A 304 5.22 -19.54 -6.58
N TRP A 305 4.83 -18.76 -7.59
CA TRP A 305 5.62 -17.60 -7.99
C TRP A 305 5.38 -16.38 -7.10
N ILE A 306 4.37 -16.42 -6.22
CA ILE A 306 3.99 -15.27 -5.39
C ILE A 306 5.11 -14.89 -4.42
N LEU A 307 5.53 -13.62 -4.50
CA LEU A 307 6.41 -12.97 -3.52
C LEU A 307 5.61 -12.05 -2.61
N GLY A 308 6.00 -11.99 -1.35
CA GLY A 308 5.51 -11.03 -0.37
C GLY A 308 6.30 -9.72 -0.33
N SER A 309 7.56 -9.69 -0.80
CA SER A 309 8.39 -8.49 -0.77
C SER A 309 9.60 -8.52 -1.71
N THR A 310 10.21 -7.34 -1.95
CA THR A 310 11.50 -7.23 -2.65
C THR A 310 12.65 -7.89 -1.87
N GLN A 311 12.60 -7.89 -0.54
CA GLN A 311 13.60 -8.53 0.31
C GLN A 311 13.59 -10.05 0.13
N GLU A 312 12.39 -10.63 0.09
CA GLU A 312 12.19 -12.05 -0.22
C GLU A 312 12.74 -12.40 -1.61
N PHE A 313 12.49 -11.56 -2.61
CA PHE A 313 13.10 -11.74 -3.93
C PHE A 313 14.63 -11.73 -3.87
N ALA A 314 15.23 -10.76 -3.18
CA ALA A 314 16.67 -10.61 -3.08
C ALA A 314 17.36 -11.84 -2.45
N ILE A 315 16.74 -12.44 -1.42
CA ILE A 315 17.27 -13.63 -0.75
C ILE A 315 17.19 -14.87 -1.65
N ASN A 316 16.26 -14.88 -2.62
CA ASN A 316 16.05 -15.97 -3.57
C ASN A 316 16.78 -15.76 -4.93
N LEU A 317 17.68 -14.77 -5.02
CA LEU A 317 18.51 -14.60 -6.22
C LEU A 317 19.45 -15.80 -6.40
N PRO A 318 19.61 -16.31 -7.64
CA PRO A 318 20.59 -17.35 -7.91
C PRO A 318 22.02 -16.80 -7.88
N ASP A 319 23.01 -17.67 -7.67
CA ASP A 319 24.43 -17.30 -7.69
C ASP A 319 24.89 -16.76 -9.05
N LYS A 320 24.25 -17.20 -10.13
CA LYS A 320 24.54 -16.81 -11.51
C LYS A 320 23.25 -16.52 -12.28
N ILE A 321 23.25 -15.43 -13.03
CA ILE A 321 22.17 -15.02 -13.93
C ILE A 321 22.76 -14.87 -15.32
N THR A 322 22.27 -15.66 -16.26
CA THR A 322 22.70 -15.69 -17.67
C THR A 322 21.71 -14.99 -18.60
N THR A 323 20.44 -14.96 -18.20
CA THR A 323 19.34 -14.26 -18.90
C THR A 323 18.36 -13.74 -17.87
N ILE A 324 17.73 -12.60 -18.14
CA ILE A 324 16.68 -12.06 -17.28
C ILE A 324 15.54 -11.46 -18.11
N TYR A 325 14.32 -11.84 -17.74
CA TYR A 325 13.07 -11.27 -18.23
C TYR A 325 12.32 -10.59 -17.10
N THR A 326 11.78 -9.40 -17.38
CA THR A 326 10.79 -8.74 -16.52
C THR A 326 9.64 -8.23 -17.36
N GLY A 327 8.42 -8.35 -16.84
CA GLY A 327 7.22 -7.86 -17.51
C GLY A 327 6.08 -7.61 -16.54
N ASP A 328 5.19 -6.71 -16.94
CA ASP A 328 3.99 -6.32 -16.22
C ASP A 328 2.77 -7.03 -16.82
N ILE A 329 2.05 -7.80 -16.00
CA ILE A 329 0.77 -8.42 -16.38
C ILE A 329 -0.31 -7.35 -16.30
N THR A 330 -0.46 -6.62 -17.38
CA THR A 330 -1.39 -5.49 -17.46
C THR A 330 -2.85 -5.95 -17.60
N LYS A 331 -3.76 -5.02 -17.29
CA LYS A 331 -5.22 -5.16 -17.39
C LYS A 331 -5.85 -6.15 -16.40
N CYS A 332 -5.14 -6.61 -15.37
CA CYS A 332 -5.71 -7.53 -14.38
C CYS A 332 -7.02 -6.98 -13.75
N TYR A 333 -7.00 -5.72 -13.33
CA TYR A 333 -8.15 -5.11 -12.66
C TYR A 333 -9.19 -4.55 -13.64
N GLU A 334 -8.86 -4.44 -14.92
CA GLU A 334 -9.75 -3.88 -15.94
C GLU A 334 -10.41 -4.95 -16.80
N ALA A 335 -9.73 -6.05 -17.11
CA ALA A 335 -10.12 -6.96 -18.18
C ALA A 335 -10.46 -8.38 -17.71
N ILE A 336 -10.05 -8.80 -16.50
CA ILE A 336 -10.38 -10.13 -15.97
C ILE A 336 -11.90 -10.31 -15.98
N PRO A 337 -12.42 -11.35 -16.65
CA PRO A 337 -13.84 -11.66 -16.60
C PRO A 337 -14.22 -12.07 -15.17
N LEU A 338 -15.34 -11.59 -14.68
CA LEU A 338 -15.83 -11.98 -13.35
C LEU A 338 -16.42 -13.39 -13.38
N GLU A 339 -17.12 -13.73 -14.47
CA GLU A 339 -17.83 -15.00 -14.67
C GLU A 339 -17.28 -15.81 -15.86
N GLY A 340 -17.72 -17.06 -16.01
CA GLY A 340 -17.32 -18.00 -17.07
C GLY A 340 -16.14 -18.90 -16.69
N ASP A 341 -15.74 -19.80 -17.59
CA ASP A 341 -14.75 -20.85 -17.29
C ASP A 341 -13.37 -20.32 -16.86
N GLN A 342 -12.99 -19.14 -17.37
CA GLN A 342 -11.77 -18.44 -16.98
C GLN A 342 -12.07 -17.18 -16.15
N GLY A 343 -13.29 -17.09 -15.60
CA GLY A 343 -13.73 -16.02 -14.72
C GLY A 343 -13.09 -16.10 -13.34
N LEU A 344 -13.06 -14.97 -12.65
CA LEU A 344 -12.59 -14.88 -11.26
C LEU A 344 -13.37 -15.83 -10.34
N THR A 345 -14.69 -15.90 -10.50
CA THR A 345 -15.58 -16.79 -9.75
C THR A 345 -15.13 -18.25 -9.85
N THR A 346 -14.85 -18.74 -11.06
CA THR A 346 -14.39 -20.12 -11.32
C THR A 346 -13.01 -20.37 -10.74
N ALA A 347 -12.07 -19.45 -10.93
CA ALA A 347 -10.72 -19.57 -10.37
C ALA A 347 -10.75 -19.66 -8.83
N MET A 348 -11.53 -18.80 -8.16
CA MET A 348 -11.64 -18.82 -6.70
C MET A 348 -12.27 -20.13 -6.20
N THR A 349 -13.34 -20.60 -6.86
CA THR A 349 -13.95 -21.90 -6.53
C THR A 349 -12.95 -23.05 -6.65
N ASN A 350 -12.18 -23.11 -7.74
CA ASN A 350 -11.20 -24.16 -7.95
C ASN A 350 -10.07 -24.13 -6.91
N LEU A 351 -9.59 -22.95 -6.56
CA LEU A 351 -8.54 -22.79 -5.55
C LEU A 351 -9.01 -23.16 -4.15
N VAL A 352 -10.24 -22.80 -3.77
CA VAL A 352 -10.85 -23.24 -2.51
C VAL A 352 -10.96 -24.77 -2.49
N ASN A 353 -11.45 -25.37 -3.57
CA ASN A 353 -11.57 -26.82 -3.71
C ASN A 353 -10.22 -27.54 -3.82
N LEU A 354 -9.13 -26.84 -4.12
CA LEU A 354 -7.77 -27.37 -4.07
C LEU A 354 -7.20 -27.31 -2.64
N ALA A 355 -7.39 -26.18 -1.96
CA ALA A 355 -6.85 -25.93 -0.62
C ALA A 355 -7.47 -26.82 0.46
N PHE A 356 -8.80 -26.92 0.50
CA PHE A 356 -9.51 -27.63 1.58
C PHE A 356 -9.19 -29.13 1.64
N PRO A 357 -9.27 -29.92 0.54
CA PRO A 357 -8.92 -31.34 0.60
C PRO A 357 -7.48 -31.58 1.04
N HIS A 358 -6.55 -30.75 0.56
CA HIS A 358 -5.13 -30.83 0.94
C HIS A 358 -4.95 -30.65 2.45
N GLN A 359 -5.54 -29.61 3.04
CA GLN A 359 -5.43 -29.35 4.48
C GLN A 359 -6.23 -30.35 5.32
N ASN A 360 -7.36 -30.85 4.82
CA ASN A 360 -8.15 -31.88 5.48
C ASN A 360 -7.37 -33.21 5.58
N HIS A 361 -6.56 -33.56 4.57
CA HIS A 361 -5.64 -34.71 4.65
C HIS A 361 -4.57 -34.54 5.74
N LEU A 362 -4.23 -33.29 6.10
CA LEU A 362 -3.36 -32.95 7.22
C LEU A 362 -4.15 -32.82 8.55
N HIS A 363 -5.42 -33.21 8.57
CA HIS A 363 -6.34 -33.10 9.72
C HIS A 363 -6.50 -31.67 10.26
N LYS A 364 -6.47 -30.67 9.37
CA LYS A 364 -6.69 -29.27 9.69
C LYS A 364 -7.99 -28.75 9.06
N ASP A 365 -8.68 -27.88 9.79
CA ASP A 365 -9.82 -27.09 9.32
C ASP A 365 -9.48 -25.60 9.38
N LEU A 366 -10.18 -24.79 8.57
CA LEU A 366 -10.00 -23.34 8.56
C LEU A 366 -10.87 -22.68 9.63
N PHE A 367 -10.26 -21.84 10.46
CA PHE A 367 -10.94 -21.07 11.51
C PHE A 367 -10.70 -19.59 11.35
N LEU A 368 -11.78 -18.79 11.34
CA LEU A 368 -11.71 -17.35 11.44
C LEU A 368 -11.68 -16.94 12.92
N ILE A 369 -10.68 -16.15 13.28
CA ILE A 369 -10.39 -15.74 14.65
C ILE A 369 -10.34 -14.21 14.70
N GLN A 370 -10.99 -13.64 15.71
CA GLN A 370 -10.87 -12.22 16.02
C GLN A 370 -9.78 -12.01 17.08
N LYS A 371 -8.73 -11.27 16.73
CA LYS A 371 -7.65 -10.89 17.63
C LYS A 371 -8.13 -9.85 18.65
N LYS A 372 -7.38 -9.69 19.75
CA LYS A 372 -7.68 -8.70 20.81
C LYS A 372 -7.74 -7.26 20.31
N ASN A 373 -7.00 -6.93 19.26
CA ASN A 373 -7.01 -5.62 18.60
C ASN A 373 -8.17 -5.44 17.61
N GLY A 374 -9.07 -6.43 17.48
CA GLY A 374 -10.21 -6.43 16.58
C GLY A 374 -9.91 -6.95 15.17
N GLU A 375 -8.63 -7.20 14.82
CA GLU A 375 -8.26 -7.71 13.50
C GLU A 375 -8.73 -9.16 13.31
N LEU A 376 -9.13 -9.47 12.08
CA LEU A 376 -9.49 -10.84 11.68
C LEU A 376 -8.27 -11.56 11.11
N GLU A 377 -8.14 -12.82 11.48
CA GLU A 377 -7.14 -13.75 10.96
C GLU A 377 -7.80 -15.11 10.72
N ALA A 378 -7.44 -15.77 9.62
CA ALA A 378 -7.89 -17.13 9.35
C ALA A 378 -6.69 -18.07 9.46
N GLU A 379 -6.83 -19.15 10.24
CA GLU A 379 -5.75 -20.12 10.50
C GLU A 379 -6.24 -21.55 10.27
N TRP A 380 -5.36 -22.41 9.74
CA TRP A 380 -5.61 -23.84 9.61
C TRP A 380 -5.19 -24.58 10.89
N LYS A 381 -6.17 -25.09 11.66
CA LYS A 381 -5.94 -25.73 12.96
C LYS A 381 -6.55 -27.13 13.04
N PRO A 382 -5.97 -28.04 13.84
CA PRO A 382 -6.63 -29.30 14.20
C PRO A 382 -7.91 -29.06 15.02
N LEU A 383 -8.94 -29.85 14.79
CA LEU A 383 -10.26 -29.78 15.46
C LEU A 383 -10.23 -29.82 17.00
N ARG A 384 -9.14 -30.27 17.62
CA ARG A 384 -9.06 -30.52 19.07
C ARG A 384 -8.75 -29.27 19.91
N HIS A 385 -8.62 -28.09 19.30
CA HIS A 385 -8.30 -26.86 20.00
C HIS A 385 -9.28 -25.73 19.65
N SER A 386 -10.22 -25.38 20.52
CA SER A 386 -10.68 -23.99 20.58
C SER A 386 -11.23 -23.61 21.96
N SER A 387 -10.41 -22.93 22.75
CA SER A 387 -10.84 -22.10 23.88
C SER A 387 -11.12 -20.64 23.46
N VAL A 388 -10.98 -20.32 22.15
CA VAL A 388 -11.15 -18.98 21.58
C VAL A 388 -12.46 -18.93 20.79
N LYS A 389 -13.14 -17.77 20.79
CA LYS A 389 -14.26 -17.47 19.87
C LYS A 389 -13.75 -17.55 18.43
N ALA A 390 -13.84 -18.73 17.83
CA ALA A 390 -13.38 -19.01 16.48
C ALA A 390 -14.55 -19.56 15.66
N THR A 391 -14.77 -19.00 14.48
CA THR A 391 -15.80 -19.46 13.54
C THR A 391 -15.17 -20.42 12.56
N ARG A 392 -15.60 -21.69 12.54
CA ARG A 392 -15.15 -22.65 11.54
C ARG A 392 -15.68 -22.24 10.16
N MET A 393 -14.81 -22.22 9.17
CA MET A 393 -15.13 -21.91 7.78
C MET A 393 -15.10 -23.20 6.97
N ASP A 394 -16.18 -23.49 6.25
CA ASP A 394 -16.26 -24.58 5.29
C ASP A 394 -16.09 -24.07 3.85
N PRO A 395 -15.74 -24.94 2.87
CA PRO A 395 -15.47 -24.50 1.50
C PRO A 395 -16.70 -23.87 0.83
N THR A 396 -17.91 -24.36 1.13
CA THR A 396 -19.16 -23.83 0.55
C THR A 396 -19.37 -22.38 0.97
N LYS A 397 -19.18 -22.08 2.26
CA LYS A 397 -19.31 -20.72 2.78
C LYS A 397 -18.26 -19.79 2.17
N VAL A 398 -17.02 -20.24 2.05
CA VAL A 398 -15.94 -19.43 1.45
C VAL A 398 -16.25 -19.11 -0.02
N ILE A 399 -16.77 -20.09 -0.77
CA ILE A 399 -17.19 -19.91 -2.17
C ILE A 399 -18.36 -18.93 -2.25
N GLU A 400 -19.38 -19.10 -1.42
CA GLU A 400 -20.56 -18.21 -1.35
C GLU A 400 -20.16 -16.76 -1.13
N LEU A 401 -19.28 -16.48 -0.15
CA LEU A 401 -18.83 -15.13 0.15
C LEU A 401 -18.04 -14.50 -1.02
N ASN A 402 -17.17 -15.28 -1.69
CA ASN A 402 -16.48 -14.80 -2.90
C ASN A 402 -17.48 -14.44 -4.00
N HIS A 403 -18.39 -15.35 -4.32
CA HIS A 403 -19.40 -15.16 -5.37
C HIS A 403 -20.29 -13.96 -5.07
N PHE A 404 -20.72 -13.79 -3.81
CA PHE A 404 -21.55 -12.67 -3.39
C PHE A 404 -20.86 -11.32 -3.66
N ILE A 405 -19.60 -11.14 -3.26
CA ILE A 405 -18.91 -9.85 -3.46
C ILE A 405 -18.57 -9.64 -4.95
N ILE A 406 -18.13 -10.67 -5.66
CA ILE A 406 -17.84 -10.58 -7.10
C ILE A 406 -19.11 -10.21 -7.90
N ARG A 407 -20.26 -10.75 -7.51
CA ARG A 407 -21.53 -10.42 -8.16
C ARG A 407 -22.01 -9.01 -7.82
N ASN A 408 -21.74 -8.50 -6.63
CA ASN A 408 -22.27 -7.22 -6.14
C ASN A 408 -21.23 -6.08 -6.15
N THR A 409 -20.39 -6.03 -7.19
CA THR A 409 -19.39 -4.98 -7.44
C THR A 409 -20.01 -3.65 -7.90
N TYR A 410 -20.86 -3.05 -7.05
CA TYR A 410 -21.51 -1.78 -7.33
C TYR A 410 -20.57 -0.58 -7.14
N VAL A 411 -20.71 0.40 -8.03
CA VAL A 411 -19.95 1.66 -8.04
C VAL A 411 -20.88 2.82 -8.33
N ARG A 412 -20.87 3.81 -7.45
CA ARG A 412 -21.61 5.07 -7.55
C ARG A 412 -20.82 6.13 -8.31
N LEU A 413 -21.52 6.93 -9.12
CA LEU A 413 -21.05 8.21 -9.64
C LEU A 413 -22.22 9.20 -9.65
N GLY A 414 -22.08 10.30 -8.92
CA GLY A 414 -23.16 11.28 -8.70
C GLY A 414 -24.36 10.65 -7.99
N ASP A 415 -25.52 10.77 -8.63
CA ASP A 415 -26.81 10.22 -8.23
C ASP A 415 -27.15 8.86 -8.89
N ARG A 416 -26.19 8.25 -9.60
CA ARG A 416 -26.39 6.99 -10.32
C ARG A 416 -25.47 5.86 -9.83
N VAL A 417 -25.90 4.63 -10.09
CA VAL A 417 -25.19 3.40 -9.72
C VAL A 417 -24.97 2.52 -10.94
N TRP A 418 -23.77 1.97 -11.07
CA TRP A 418 -23.45 0.93 -12.03
C TRP A 418 -22.92 -0.29 -11.30
N ARG A 419 -23.02 -1.44 -11.94
CA ARG A 419 -22.34 -2.66 -11.54
C ARG A 419 -21.15 -2.87 -12.46
N GLN A 420 -19.98 -3.12 -11.88
CA GLN A 420 -18.79 -3.49 -12.67
C GLN A 420 -18.93 -4.95 -13.12
N VAL A 421 -19.06 -5.18 -14.42
CA VAL A 421 -19.27 -6.52 -15.01
C VAL A 421 -17.98 -7.13 -15.54
N ARG A 422 -16.94 -6.31 -15.72
CA ARG A 422 -15.60 -6.74 -16.13
C ARG A 422 -14.52 -6.09 -15.29
N GLY A 423 -13.50 -6.87 -14.95
CA GLY A 423 -12.35 -6.43 -14.15
C GLY A 423 -12.61 -6.48 -12.65
N ILE A 424 -11.53 -6.63 -11.89
CA ILE A 424 -11.56 -6.68 -10.42
C ILE A 424 -11.66 -5.23 -9.88
N PRO A 425 -12.62 -4.91 -8.99
CA PRO A 425 -12.78 -3.55 -8.47
C PRO A 425 -11.53 -3.11 -7.69
N MET A 426 -10.86 -2.04 -8.15
CA MET A 426 -9.67 -1.49 -7.50
C MET A 426 -10.04 -0.70 -6.24
N GLY A 427 -10.30 -1.41 -5.13
CA GLY A 427 -10.43 -0.78 -3.81
C GLY A 427 -11.08 -1.60 -2.71
N PHE A 428 -11.69 -2.76 -3.01
CA PHE A 428 -12.02 -3.71 -1.95
C PHE A 428 -10.73 -4.26 -1.31
N SER A 429 -10.79 -4.54 -0.01
CA SER A 429 -9.65 -5.09 0.73
C SER A 429 -9.21 -6.45 0.21
N CYS A 430 -10.12 -7.23 -0.40
CA CYS A 430 -9.83 -8.55 -0.96
C CYS A 430 -9.32 -8.50 -2.41
N SER A 431 -9.49 -7.39 -3.14
CA SER A 431 -9.12 -7.29 -4.56
C SER A 431 -7.66 -7.62 -4.87
N PRO A 432 -6.67 -7.17 -4.07
CA PRO A 432 -5.27 -7.56 -4.30
C PRO A 432 -5.06 -9.07 -4.22
N LEU A 433 -5.70 -9.75 -3.26
CA LEU A 433 -5.61 -11.20 -3.11
C LEU A 433 -6.34 -11.93 -4.24
N TRP A 434 -7.50 -11.45 -4.66
CA TRP A 434 -8.19 -11.99 -5.83
C TRP A 434 -7.31 -11.97 -7.08
N CYS A 435 -6.68 -10.83 -7.37
CA CYS A 435 -5.76 -10.73 -8.49
C CYS A 435 -4.59 -11.71 -8.35
N ASN A 436 -3.96 -11.74 -7.16
CA ASN A 436 -2.79 -12.57 -6.90
C ASN A 436 -3.09 -14.08 -7.02
N LEU A 437 -4.23 -14.51 -6.47
CA LEU A 437 -4.70 -15.89 -6.51
C LEU A 437 -5.20 -16.27 -7.91
N TYR A 438 -5.86 -15.36 -8.63
CA TYR A 438 -6.28 -15.60 -10.01
C TYR A 438 -5.08 -15.91 -10.91
N LEU A 439 -4.00 -15.14 -10.79
CA LEU A 439 -2.77 -15.42 -11.54
C LEU A 439 -2.13 -16.74 -11.09
N PHE A 440 -2.09 -17.02 -9.78
CA PHE A 440 -1.60 -18.29 -9.25
C PHE A 440 -2.38 -19.49 -9.80
N TYR A 441 -3.70 -19.40 -9.98
CA TYR A 441 -4.51 -20.45 -10.57
C TYR A 441 -3.98 -20.85 -11.96
N PHE A 442 -3.68 -19.89 -12.83
CA PHE A 442 -3.10 -20.18 -14.15
C PHE A 442 -1.66 -20.68 -14.07
N GLU A 443 -0.84 -20.10 -13.20
CA GLU A 443 0.57 -20.49 -13.01
C GLU A 443 0.71 -21.92 -12.50
N TYR A 444 -0.07 -22.29 -11.49
CA TYR A 444 -0.05 -23.62 -10.91
C TYR A 444 -0.59 -24.67 -11.88
N ASN A 445 -1.67 -24.36 -12.61
CA ASN A 445 -2.18 -25.25 -13.68
C ASN A 445 -1.16 -25.43 -14.80
N PHE A 446 -0.43 -24.38 -15.17
CA PHE A 446 0.67 -24.48 -16.13
C PHE A 446 1.80 -25.38 -15.65
N ILE A 447 2.30 -25.17 -14.43
CA ILE A 447 3.38 -25.95 -13.83
C ILE A 447 3.00 -27.44 -13.71
N THR A 448 1.78 -27.73 -13.27
CA THR A 448 1.27 -29.11 -13.18
C THR A 448 1.04 -29.74 -14.55
N ARG A 449 0.55 -28.98 -15.54
CA ARG A 449 0.43 -29.43 -16.93
C ARG A 449 1.77 -29.86 -17.52
N LEU A 450 2.85 -29.11 -17.29
CA LEU A 450 4.19 -29.52 -17.73
C LEU A 450 4.62 -30.87 -17.14
N ALA A 451 4.35 -31.11 -15.86
CA ALA A 451 4.65 -32.39 -15.22
C ALA A 451 3.77 -33.53 -15.76
N HIS A 452 2.47 -33.31 -15.97
CA HIS A 452 1.57 -34.30 -16.57
C HIS A 452 1.97 -34.70 -17.99
N LEU A 453 2.48 -33.74 -18.78
CA LEU A 453 3.01 -33.98 -20.12
C LEU A 453 4.43 -34.58 -20.11
N GLY A 454 5.03 -34.82 -18.94
CA GLY A 454 6.39 -35.36 -18.80
C GLY A 454 7.50 -34.38 -19.22
N ARG A 455 7.20 -33.08 -19.34
CA ARG A 455 8.12 -32.03 -19.82
C ARG A 455 8.96 -31.44 -18.68
N TYR A 456 9.69 -32.31 -17.98
CA TYR A 456 10.59 -31.91 -16.89
C TYR A 456 11.78 -31.06 -17.36
N ASP A 457 12.13 -31.13 -18.65
CA ASP A 457 13.08 -30.26 -19.33
C ASP A 457 12.63 -28.79 -19.29
N LEU A 458 11.36 -28.54 -19.59
CA LEU A 458 10.77 -27.20 -19.56
C LEU A 458 10.49 -26.73 -18.14
N LEU A 459 10.06 -27.66 -17.26
CA LEU A 459 9.72 -27.35 -15.88
C LEU A 459 10.89 -26.68 -15.14
N ARG A 460 12.13 -27.10 -15.43
CA ARG A 460 13.35 -26.52 -14.86
C ARG A 460 13.58 -25.05 -15.15
N LEU A 461 13.04 -24.55 -16.25
CA LEU A 461 13.19 -23.14 -16.65
C LEU A 461 12.45 -22.19 -15.68
N PHE A 462 11.54 -22.71 -14.86
CA PHE A 462 10.75 -21.92 -13.91
C PHE A 462 11.27 -21.96 -12.48
N GLU A 463 12.48 -22.50 -12.24
CA GLU A 463 13.12 -22.49 -10.93
C GLU A 463 13.25 -21.08 -10.33
N HIS A 464 13.65 -20.11 -11.15
CA HIS A 464 13.86 -18.72 -10.75
C HIS A 464 12.83 -17.78 -11.38
N THR A 465 11.58 -18.23 -11.41
CA THR A 465 10.44 -17.41 -11.81
C THR A 465 9.64 -16.99 -10.57
N PHE A 466 9.38 -15.69 -10.49
CA PHE A 466 8.70 -15.07 -9.37
C PHE A 466 7.79 -13.95 -9.87
N ARG A 467 6.79 -13.62 -9.07
CA ARG A 467 5.80 -12.59 -9.34
C ARG A 467 5.46 -11.86 -8.05
N TYR A 468 5.52 -10.53 -8.10
CA TYR A 468 4.99 -9.68 -7.06
C TYR A 468 3.78 -8.93 -7.62
N MET A 469 2.58 -9.29 -7.16
CA MET A 469 1.33 -8.79 -7.74
C MET A 469 1.26 -9.02 -9.25
N ASP A 470 1.31 -7.97 -10.06
CA ASP A 470 1.30 -7.96 -11.53
C ASP A 470 2.71 -7.98 -12.16
N ASP A 471 3.77 -7.69 -11.39
CA ASP A 471 5.16 -7.70 -11.87
C ASP A 471 5.70 -9.14 -11.90
N LEU A 472 6.08 -9.64 -13.07
CA LEU A 472 6.69 -10.96 -13.32
C LEU A 472 8.20 -10.83 -13.58
N VAL A 473 9.00 -11.72 -13.01
CA VAL A 473 10.43 -11.89 -13.31
C VAL A 473 10.74 -13.36 -13.57
N SER A 474 11.55 -13.63 -14.60
CA SER A 474 12.08 -14.96 -14.89
C SER A 474 13.56 -14.87 -15.20
N MET A 475 14.38 -15.55 -14.40
CA MET A 475 15.83 -15.60 -14.55
C MET A 475 16.27 -16.96 -15.08
N ASN A 476 17.32 -16.98 -15.89
CA ASN A 476 17.88 -18.19 -16.50
C ASN A 476 16.86 -18.96 -17.37
N ASN A 477 15.89 -18.25 -17.96
CA ASN A 477 14.86 -18.80 -18.83
C ASN A 477 14.91 -18.13 -20.21
N PRO A 478 15.74 -18.61 -21.14
CA PRO A 478 15.83 -18.03 -22.48
C PRO A 478 14.56 -18.23 -23.32
N MET A 479 13.64 -19.11 -22.91
CA MET A 479 12.43 -19.45 -23.66
C MET A 479 11.18 -18.73 -23.16
N ILE A 480 11.28 -17.88 -22.12
CA ILE A 480 10.13 -17.26 -21.45
C ILE A 480 9.15 -16.57 -22.41
N LEU A 481 9.65 -15.89 -23.44
CA LEU A 481 8.82 -15.19 -24.44
C LEU A 481 7.88 -16.13 -25.20
N ARG A 482 8.30 -17.39 -25.44
CA ARG A 482 7.46 -18.40 -26.10
C ARG A 482 6.26 -18.80 -25.26
N PHE A 483 6.40 -18.79 -23.92
CA PHE A 483 5.32 -19.11 -22.99
C PHE A 483 4.34 -17.94 -22.78
N LEU A 484 4.75 -16.73 -23.17
CA LEU A 484 4.02 -15.48 -23.03
C LEU A 484 3.56 -14.91 -24.38
N ASP A 485 3.54 -15.76 -25.41
CA ASP A 485 3.08 -15.42 -26.73
C ASP A 485 1.53 -15.47 -26.77
N PRO A 486 0.85 -14.36 -27.12
CA PRO A 486 -0.62 -14.30 -27.15
C PRO A 486 -1.24 -15.20 -28.23
N ASP A 487 -0.47 -15.65 -29.22
CA ASP A 487 -0.96 -16.51 -30.31
C ASP A 487 -0.93 -18.01 -29.94
N GLN A 488 -0.51 -18.35 -28.71
CA GLN A 488 -0.48 -19.72 -28.24
C GLN A 488 -1.89 -20.29 -28.07
N VAL A 489 -2.10 -21.51 -28.59
CA VAL A 489 -3.37 -22.22 -28.46
C VAL A 489 -3.57 -22.65 -27.01
N GLU A 490 -4.59 -22.11 -26.36
CA GLU A 490 -5.01 -22.48 -25.00
C GLU A 490 -5.61 -23.89 -24.99
N SER A 491 -4.80 -24.90 -24.70
CA SER A 491 -5.25 -26.31 -24.60
C SER A 491 -4.40 -27.10 -23.61
N GLU A 492 -4.97 -28.16 -23.04
CA GLU A 492 -4.27 -29.07 -22.11
C GLU A 492 -3.08 -29.80 -22.76
N GLY A 493 -3.10 -29.98 -24.08
CA GLY A 493 -1.99 -30.59 -24.83
C GLY A 493 -0.86 -29.61 -25.18
N ASN A 494 -1.05 -28.30 -25.03
CA ASN A 494 -0.05 -27.30 -25.36
C ASN A 494 0.78 -26.90 -24.11
N PRO A 495 2.09 -27.17 -24.06
CA PRO A 495 2.94 -26.80 -22.94
C PRO A 495 3.43 -25.34 -22.99
N PHE A 496 3.04 -24.53 -24.00
CA PHE A 496 3.62 -23.21 -24.24
C PHE A 496 2.70 -22.03 -23.92
N TRP A 497 1.68 -22.19 -23.07
CA TRP A 497 0.84 -21.09 -22.62
C TRP A 497 0.72 -21.08 -21.10
N ILE A 498 0.68 -19.89 -20.49
CA ILE A 498 0.53 -19.72 -19.04
C ILE A 498 -0.79 -19.02 -18.75
N TYR A 499 -0.93 -17.79 -19.24
CA TYR A 499 -2.06 -16.91 -18.96
C TYR A 499 -3.03 -16.80 -20.15
N PRO A 500 -4.30 -16.45 -19.92
CA PRO A 500 -5.24 -16.12 -20.98
C PRO A 500 -4.97 -14.71 -21.55
N LEU A 501 -3.94 -14.61 -22.38
CA LEU A 501 -3.43 -13.35 -22.95
C LEU A 501 -4.36 -12.72 -24.02
N ARG A 502 -5.54 -13.31 -24.28
CA ARG A 502 -6.58 -12.69 -25.11
C ARG A 502 -7.26 -11.49 -24.43
N PHE A 503 -7.27 -11.45 -23.09
CA PHE A 503 -7.82 -10.32 -22.34
C PHE A 503 -6.83 -9.71 -21.34
N LEU A 504 -5.91 -10.52 -20.80
CA LEU A 504 -4.70 -9.99 -20.16
C LEU A 504 -3.71 -9.51 -21.23
N ALA A 505 -2.72 -8.72 -20.84
CA ALA A 505 -1.63 -8.39 -21.75
C ALA A 505 -0.30 -8.37 -21.00
N MET A 506 0.72 -8.95 -21.63
CA MET A 506 2.08 -8.93 -21.10
C MET A 506 2.82 -7.71 -21.66
N GLN A 507 3.15 -6.75 -20.80
CA GLN A 507 3.95 -5.60 -21.16
C GLN A 507 5.40 -5.84 -20.75
N ASN A 508 6.31 -5.88 -21.72
CA ASN A 508 7.74 -6.06 -21.47
C ASN A 508 8.33 -4.81 -20.76
N GLU A 509 9.07 -5.01 -19.67
CA GLU A 509 9.74 -3.94 -18.91
C GLU A 509 11.29 -4.01 -19.03
N MET A 510 11.82 -4.81 -19.95
CA MET A 510 13.25 -4.95 -20.19
C MET A 510 13.86 -3.74 -20.91
N ASP A 511 15.09 -3.39 -20.53
CA ASP A 511 15.88 -2.33 -21.18
C ASP A 511 16.63 -2.92 -22.39
N ASN A 512 16.31 -2.46 -23.61
CA ASN A 512 16.96 -2.89 -24.87
C ASN A 512 17.05 -4.42 -25.05
N PRO A 513 15.91 -5.14 -25.09
CA PRO A 513 15.91 -6.60 -25.14
C PRO A 513 16.55 -7.12 -26.44
N PHE A 514 17.54 -8.01 -26.30
CA PHE A 514 18.10 -8.76 -27.43
C PHE A 514 17.47 -10.15 -27.50
N VAL A 515 16.95 -10.50 -28.67
CA VAL A 515 16.34 -11.81 -28.96
C VAL A 515 17.04 -12.38 -30.19
N ASN A 516 17.49 -13.63 -30.09
CA ASN A 516 18.11 -14.36 -31.19
C ASN A 516 17.09 -14.68 -32.30
N MET A 517 17.59 -15.07 -33.48
CA MET A 517 16.72 -15.48 -34.60
C MET A 517 15.82 -16.69 -34.28
N ASP A 518 16.22 -17.53 -33.31
CA ASP A 518 15.44 -18.68 -32.85
C ASP A 518 14.40 -18.33 -31.77
N GLY A 519 14.25 -17.04 -31.44
CA GLY A 519 13.33 -16.54 -30.43
C GLY A 519 13.86 -16.60 -28.99
N SER A 520 15.10 -17.04 -28.77
CA SER A 520 15.70 -17.09 -27.42
C SER A 520 16.13 -15.70 -26.92
N LEU A 521 15.85 -15.43 -25.64
CA LEU A 521 16.19 -14.17 -24.96
C LEU A 521 17.66 -14.15 -24.52
N VAL A 522 18.36 -13.03 -24.75
CA VAL A 522 19.75 -12.79 -24.30
C VAL A 522 19.88 -11.48 -23.52
N ASN A 523 18.79 -11.02 -22.91
CA ASN A 523 18.79 -9.74 -22.21
C ASN A 523 19.70 -9.77 -20.97
N LEU A 524 20.53 -8.72 -20.83
CA LEU A 524 21.59 -8.62 -19.83
C LEU A 524 21.27 -7.62 -18.71
N SER A 525 20.20 -6.84 -18.82
CA SER A 525 19.79 -5.96 -17.73
C SER A 525 18.28 -5.78 -17.66
N ALA A 526 17.73 -5.78 -16.46
CA ALA A 526 16.33 -5.52 -16.21
C ALA A 526 16.11 -4.98 -14.80
N HIS A 527 14.99 -4.31 -14.58
CA HIS A 527 14.53 -3.95 -13.25
C HIS A 527 13.34 -4.80 -12.85
N PHE A 528 13.31 -5.18 -11.57
CA PHE A 528 12.18 -5.81 -10.92
C PHE A 528 11.93 -5.11 -9.58
N LEU A 529 10.72 -4.58 -9.39
CA LEU A 529 10.35 -3.77 -8.22
C LEU A 529 11.29 -2.58 -7.99
N SER A 530 12.12 -2.65 -6.95
CA SER A 530 13.09 -1.59 -6.58
C SER A 530 14.55 -2.02 -6.82
N LEU A 531 14.75 -3.10 -7.57
CA LEU A 531 16.05 -3.72 -7.80
C LEU A 531 16.34 -3.75 -9.31
N GLN A 532 17.48 -3.19 -9.72
CA GLN A 532 18.05 -3.37 -11.07
C GLN A 532 19.06 -4.51 -11.00
N ILE A 533 19.01 -5.42 -11.98
CA ILE A 533 20.00 -6.48 -12.18
C ILE A 533 20.75 -6.19 -13.49
N GLN A 534 22.07 -6.26 -13.45
CA GLN A 534 22.92 -6.14 -14.62
C GLN A 534 23.93 -7.28 -14.66
N ILE A 535 23.85 -8.13 -15.70
CA ILE A 535 24.79 -9.21 -15.97
C ILE A 535 26.06 -8.58 -16.56
N ILE A 536 27.18 -8.71 -15.84
CA ILE A 536 28.45 -8.04 -16.17
C ILE A 536 29.47 -8.97 -16.83
N ARG A 537 29.23 -10.28 -16.83
CA ARG A 537 30.13 -11.30 -17.40
C ARG A 537 29.36 -12.46 -18.01
N VAL A 538 29.95 -13.10 -19.02
CA VAL A 538 29.39 -14.26 -19.75
C VAL A 538 29.17 -15.47 -18.83
N ASP A 539 29.93 -15.57 -17.73
CA ASP A 539 29.79 -16.63 -16.73
C ASP A 539 28.55 -16.46 -15.83
N GLY A 540 27.77 -15.40 -16.04
CA GLY A 540 26.56 -15.09 -15.29
C GLY A 540 26.77 -14.27 -14.02
N THR A 541 27.96 -13.69 -13.82
CA THR A 541 28.19 -12.74 -12.73
C THR A 541 27.40 -11.45 -12.97
N PHE A 542 26.74 -10.92 -11.93
CA PHE A 542 25.86 -9.75 -12.02
C PHE A 542 26.08 -8.74 -10.89
N LEU A 543 25.62 -7.51 -11.12
CA LEU A 543 25.50 -6.44 -10.13
C LEU A 543 24.03 -6.14 -9.86
N THR A 544 23.74 -5.75 -8.62
CA THR A 544 22.43 -5.21 -8.24
C THR A 544 22.56 -3.77 -7.77
N THR A 545 21.62 -2.94 -8.19
CA THR A 545 21.51 -1.54 -7.74
C THR A 545 20.06 -1.18 -7.43
N LYS A 546 19.86 -0.13 -6.62
CA LYS A 546 18.52 0.39 -6.36
C LYS A 546 17.91 1.00 -7.63
N TYR A 547 16.74 0.51 -8.02
CA TYR A 547 15.90 1.11 -9.05
C TYR A 547 14.79 1.94 -8.39
N ASP A 548 14.57 3.15 -8.89
CA ASP A 548 13.47 4.01 -8.45
C ASP A 548 12.77 4.62 -9.65
N LYS A 549 11.64 4.03 -10.04
CA LYS A 549 10.77 4.48 -11.15
C LYS A 549 10.29 5.93 -10.99
N ARG A 550 10.41 6.55 -9.81
CA ARG A 550 10.05 7.95 -9.58
C ARG A 550 11.13 8.91 -10.07
N ARG A 551 12.39 8.47 -10.20
CA ARG A 551 13.50 9.28 -10.76
C ARG A 551 13.31 9.58 -12.25
N SER A 552 12.56 8.75 -12.97
CA SER A 552 12.25 8.94 -14.40
C SER A 552 10.96 9.73 -14.66
N LEU A 553 10.25 10.18 -13.62
CA LEU A 553 9.06 11.01 -13.80
C LEU A 553 9.44 12.41 -14.29
N PRO A 554 8.68 13.02 -15.22
CA PRO A 554 9.00 14.33 -15.80
C PRO A 554 8.67 15.51 -14.88
N PHE A 555 8.55 15.27 -13.57
CA PHE A 555 8.18 16.28 -12.58
C PHE A 555 8.83 16.01 -11.22
N LYS A 556 8.98 17.06 -10.41
CA LYS A 556 9.56 16.95 -9.07
C LYS A 556 8.62 16.17 -8.13
N VAL A 557 9.13 15.10 -7.54
CA VAL A 557 8.38 14.25 -6.60
C VAL A 557 8.64 14.68 -5.16
N SER A 558 7.57 14.88 -4.38
CA SER A 558 7.67 15.05 -2.94
C SER A 558 7.65 13.68 -2.25
N LEU A 559 8.81 13.15 -1.87
CA LEU A 559 8.94 11.81 -1.28
C LEU A 559 8.71 11.79 0.23
N TYR A 560 9.55 12.51 0.95
CA TYR A 560 9.63 12.46 2.41
C TYR A 560 8.97 13.68 3.05
N ILE A 561 8.41 13.44 4.23
CA ILE A 561 7.79 14.47 5.06
C ILE A 561 8.88 15.39 5.60
N HIS A 562 8.58 16.69 5.55
CA HIS A 562 9.46 17.76 6.01
C HIS A 562 9.71 17.69 7.54
N ARG A 563 10.90 18.10 8.00
CA ARG A 563 11.28 18.05 9.43
C ARG A 563 10.31 18.83 10.31
N ASP A 564 9.82 19.96 9.82
CA ASP A 564 8.89 20.84 10.51
C ASP A 564 7.43 20.39 10.41
N SER A 565 7.16 19.16 9.98
CA SER A 565 5.83 18.56 10.12
C SER A 565 5.53 18.33 11.59
N ASN A 566 4.27 18.55 12.00
CA ASN A 566 3.79 18.36 13.37
C ASN A 566 3.69 16.88 13.76
N ARG A 567 4.84 16.20 13.85
CA ARG A 567 4.98 14.80 14.21
C ARG A 567 6.34 14.57 14.88
N PRO A 568 6.49 13.52 15.71
CA PRO A 568 7.76 13.17 16.32
C PRO A 568 8.85 12.90 15.28
N VAL A 569 10.05 13.43 15.53
CA VAL A 569 11.24 13.17 14.70
C VAL A 569 11.56 11.68 14.63
N ALA A 570 11.27 10.92 15.70
CA ALA A 570 11.44 9.47 15.74
C ALA A 570 10.72 8.73 14.59
N ASN A 571 9.57 9.23 14.12
CA ASN A 571 8.88 8.64 12.97
C ASN A 571 9.68 8.82 11.69
N SER A 572 10.34 9.97 11.52
CA SER A 572 11.26 10.20 10.40
C SER A 572 12.51 9.33 10.54
N SER A 573 13.05 9.17 11.75
CA SER A 573 14.21 8.31 12.01
C SER A 573 13.94 6.86 11.62
N LYS A 574 12.76 6.32 11.94
CA LYS A 574 12.34 4.96 11.51
C LYS A 574 12.28 4.83 9.99
N VAL A 575 11.79 5.87 9.29
CA VAL A 575 11.77 5.88 7.82
C VAL A 575 13.19 5.90 7.26
N ILE A 576 14.07 6.77 7.77
CA ILE A 576 15.47 6.88 7.32
C ILE A 576 16.18 5.53 7.49
N LEU A 577 16.12 4.95 8.68
CA LEU A 577 16.75 3.66 8.97
C LEU A 577 16.15 2.54 8.11
N GLY A 578 14.83 2.49 7.95
CA GLY A 578 14.19 1.52 7.06
C GLY A 578 14.63 1.64 5.60
N GLN A 579 14.87 2.86 5.10
CA GLN A 579 15.42 3.08 3.76
C GLN A 579 16.88 2.61 3.67
N VAL A 580 17.71 2.92 4.66
CA VAL A 580 19.10 2.43 4.73
C VAL A 580 19.13 0.90 4.75
N PHE A 581 18.30 0.27 5.57
CA PHE A 581 18.24 -1.19 5.68
C PHE A 581 17.82 -1.86 4.38
N ALA A 582 16.89 -1.24 3.64
CA ALA A 582 16.49 -1.73 2.32
C ALA A 582 17.67 -1.74 1.34
N LEU A 583 18.62 -0.81 1.41
CA LEU A 583 19.77 -0.76 0.49
C LEU A 583 20.62 -2.03 0.53
N PHE A 584 20.75 -2.67 1.70
CA PHE A 584 21.49 -3.92 1.87
C PHE A 584 20.85 -5.13 1.19
N TYR A 585 19.55 -5.05 0.87
CA TYR A 585 18.83 -6.06 0.08
C TYR A 585 18.69 -5.68 -1.40
N LEU A 586 19.05 -4.45 -1.79
CA LEU A 586 18.92 -3.96 -3.17
C LEU A 586 20.26 -3.89 -3.89
N ILE A 587 21.37 -3.79 -3.16
CA ILE A 587 22.69 -3.51 -3.71
C ILE A 587 23.65 -4.58 -3.20
N ASN A 588 24.43 -5.16 -4.11
CA ASN A 588 25.41 -6.22 -3.82
C ASN A 588 26.87 -5.73 -3.78
N THR A 589 27.09 -4.41 -3.68
CA THR A 589 28.41 -3.79 -3.52
C THR A 589 28.41 -2.77 -2.39
N ALA A 590 29.47 -2.78 -1.56
CA ALA A 590 29.60 -1.83 -0.45
C ALA A 590 29.65 -0.36 -0.93
N GLY A 591 30.41 -0.08 -1.98
CA GLY A 591 30.48 1.27 -2.57
C GLY A 591 29.13 1.77 -3.09
N GLY A 592 28.31 0.89 -3.68
CA GLY A 592 26.97 1.25 -4.13
C GLY A 592 26.02 1.59 -2.98
N VAL A 593 26.09 0.84 -1.87
CA VAL A 593 25.31 1.14 -0.65
C VAL A 593 25.68 2.51 -0.10
N VAL A 594 26.99 2.79 0.04
CA VAL A 594 27.50 4.08 0.54
C VAL A 594 27.00 5.25 -0.29
N LEU A 595 27.07 5.14 -1.62
CA LEU A 595 26.59 6.18 -2.53
C LEU A 595 25.08 6.46 -2.33
N GLU A 596 24.25 5.43 -2.22
CA GLU A 596 22.82 5.61 -2.01
C GLU A 596 22.46 6.09 -0.58
N ILE A 597 23.29 5.78 0.43
CA ILE A 597 23.17 6.38 1.76
C ILE A 597 23.44 7.89 1.69
N ASP A 598 24.47 8.32 0.97
CA ASP A 598 24.78 9.76 0.82
C ASP A 598 23.66 10.50 0.08
N ASN A 599 23.15 9.93 -1.02
CA ASN A 599 21.96 10.44 -1.73
C ASN A 599 20.74 10.56 -0.81
N LEU A 600 20.53 9.60 0.08
CA LEU A 600 19.44 9.64 1.06
C LEU A 600 19.65 10.77 2.08
N VAL A 601 20.89 10.97 2.56
CA VAL A 601 21.23 12.07 3.47
C VAL A 601 20.94 13.42 2.81
N GLU A 602 21.37 13.64 1.58
CA GLU A 602 21.06 14.87 0.83
C GLU A 602 19.55 15.11 0.72
N CYS A 603 18.80 14.06 0.37
CA CYS A 603 17.35 14.15 0.24
C CYS A 603 16.68 14.60 1.54
N PHE A 604 17.13 14.12 2.70
CA PHE A 604 16.59 14.56 3.99
C PHE A 604 17.11 15.95 4.42
N VAL A 605 18.34 16.33 4.05
CA VAL A 605 18.85 17.69 4.27
C VAL A 605 17.97 18.72 3.55
N GLU A 606 17.56 18.46 2.31
CA GLU A 606 16.60 19.29 1.58
C GLU A 606 15.22 19.40 2.28
N LYS A 607 14.89 18.46 3.17
CA LYS A 607 13.66 18.45 3.99
C LYS A 607 13.84 19.13 5.34
N GLY A 608 14.95 19.85 5.55
CA GLY A 608 15.26 20.62 6.75
C GLY A 608 15.90 19.80 7.87
N PHE A 609 16.32 18.55 7.62
CA PHE A 609 17.06 17.75 8.60
C PHE A 609 18.54 18.16 8.65
N HIS A 610 19.13 18.08 9.83
CA HIS A 610 20.54 18.43 10.02
C HIS A 610 21.44 17.27 9.58
N ARG A 611 22.39 17.53 8.67
CA ARG A 611 23.29 16.51 8.10
C ARG A 611 24.01 15.67 9.16
N TYR A 612 24.62 16.32 10.15
CA TYR A 612 25.35 15.62 11.23
C TYR A 612 24.44 14.67 12.02
N ALA A 613 23.20 15.09 12.27
CA ALA A 613 22.23 14.28 13.00
C ALA A 613 21.84 13.02 12.23
N LEU A 614 21.65 13.16 10.92
CA LEU A 614 21.36 12.04 10.03
C LEU A 614 22.51 11.05 10.00
N ARG A 615 23.75 11.52 9.82
CA ARG A 615 24.95 10.68 9.84
C ARG A 615 25.09 9.90 11.16
N ARG A 616 24.95 10.58 12.30
CA ARG A 616 24.98 9.94 13.63
C ARG A 616 23.87 8.92 13.82
N LEU A 617 22.64 9.23 13.38
CA LEU A 617 21.51 8.29 13.40
C LEU A 617 21.82 7.03 12.59
N ILE A 618 22.34 7.19 11.37
CA ILE A 618 22.63 6.08 10.46
C ILE A 618 23.74 5.20 11.02
N LEU A 619 24.87 5.78 11.47
CA LEU A 619 25.96 5.02 12.09
C LEU A 619 25.48 4.23 13.31
N SER A 620 24.77 4.89 14.24
CA SER A 620 24.21 4.23 15.43
C SER A 620 23.21 3.12 15.07
N GLY A 621 22.43 3.31 14.01
CA GLY A 621 21.50 2.30 13.50
C GLY A 621 22.20 1.09 12.88
N LEU A 622 23.29 1.31 12.14
CA LEU A 622 24.08 0.25 11.52
C LEU A 622 24.89 -0.54 12.55
N ASP A 623 25.38 0.09 13.60
CA ASP A 623 26.09 -0.61 14.70
C ASP A 623 25.18 -1.58 15.46
N ARG A 624 23.86 -1.35 15.42
CA ARG A 624 22.86 -2.13 16.17
C ARG A 624 22.07 -3.11 15.29
N ILE A 625 22.29 -3.11 13.97
CA ILE A 625 21.48 -3.94 13.08
C ILE A 625 22.04 -5.34 12.91
N ILE A 626 21.13 -6.33 12.94
CA ILE A 626 21.39 -7.70 12.50
C ILE A 626 20.49 -7.94 11.29
N LEU A 627 21.10 -8.12 10.12
CA LEU A 627 20.39 -8.44 8.87
C LEU A 627 20.55 -9.92 8.55
N THR A 628 19.45 -10.56 8.14
CA THR A 628 19.47 -11.96 7.70
C THR A 628 19.78 -11.99 6.20
N SER A 629 20.92 -12.59 5.84
CA SER A 629 21.33 -12.79 4.43
C SER A 629 21.27 -11.54 3.54
N PRO A 630 21.85 -10.40 3.92
CA PRO A 630 21.90 -9.22 3.05
C PRO A 630 22.80 -9.49 1.83
N LEU A 631 22.51 -8.83 0.70
CA LEU A 631 23.36 -8.90 -0.50
C LEU A 631 24.73 -8.27 -0.28
N THR A 632 24.81 -7.26 0.60
CA THR A 632 26.05 -6.60 1.00
C THR A 632 26.28 -6.75 2.50
N PRO A 633 27.49 -7.15 2.96
CA PRO A 633 27.82 -7.17 4.37
C PRO A 633 27.83 -5.76 4.99
N VAL A 634 27.20 -5.60 6.16
CA VAL A 634 27.11 -4.32 6.89
C VAL A 634 28.50 -3.78 7.26
N GLN A 635 29.41 -4.66 7.68
CA GLN A 635 30.76 -4.29 8.12
C GLN A 635 31.57 -3.58 7.03
N ALA A 636 31.50 -4.07 5.78
CA ALA A 636 32.20 -3.46 4.65
C ALA A 636 31.69 -2.04 4.34
N VAL A 637 30.42 -1.76 4.60
CA VAL A 637 29.82 -0.42 4.44
C VAL A 637 30.24 0.50 5.58
N LEU A 638 30.23 0.00 6.82
CA LEU A 638 30.65 0.76 8.00
C LEU A 638 32.09 1.26 7.87
N GLU A 639 33.02 0.40 7.43
CA GLU A 639 34.43 0.77 7.22
C GLU A 639 34.58 1.96 6.27
N ILE A 640 33.89 1.91 5.11
CA ILE A 640 33.92 2.99 4.13
C ILE A 640 33.26 4.27 4.69
N LEU A 641 32.14 4.14 5.40
CA LEU A 641 31.45 5.31 5.99
C LEU A 641 32.29 5.99 7.07
N PHE A 642 33.01 5.23 7.91
CA PHE A 642 33.89 5.79 8.93
C PHE A 642 35.04 6.60 8.32
N ASP A 643 35.54 6.18 7.15
CA ASP A 643 36.57 6.92 6.43
C ASP A 643 36.02 8.20 5.78
N ILE A 644 34.85 8.13 5.13
CA ILE A 644 34.25 9.26 4.39
C ILE A 644 33.63 10.31 5.34
N TRP A 645 32.97 9.88 6.41
CA TRP A 645 32.29 10.78 7.36
C TRP A 645 33.19 11.23 8.51
N ARG A 646 34.49 10.97 8.42
CA ARG A 646 35.49 11.45 9.38
C ARG A 646 35.59 12.98 9.27
N GLU A 647 34.95 13.70 10.20
CA GLU A 647 35.11 15.15 10.31
C GLU A 647 35.85 15.58 11.59
N PRO A 648 36.65 16.67 11.54
CA PRO A 648 37.45 17.15 12.67
C PRO A 648 36.56 17.71 13.78
N ALA A 649 37.07 17.68 15.01
CA ALA A 649 36.37 17.91 16.29
C ALA A 649 35.79 19.32 16.56
N ASN A 650 35.18 20.01 15.59
CA ASN A 650 34.47 21.26 15.85
C ASN A 650 32.96 21.02 15.93
N ARG A 651 32.47 20.80 17.17
CA ARG A 651 31.06 20.64 17.53
C ARG A 651 30.26 21.95 17.41
N PRO A 652 29.09 21.93 16.75
CA PRO A 652 27.92 22.73 17.12
C PRO A 652 26.86 21.86 17.83
N PRO A 653 25.82 22.45 18.45
CA PRO A 653 25.18 21.90 19.65
C PRO A 653 24.39 20.61 19.44
N GLN A 654 24.39 19.81 20.50
CA GLN A 654 23.64 18.56 20.66
C GLN A 654 22.17 18.73 20.28
N LEU A 655 21.66 17.81 19.46
CA LEU A 655 20.24 17.50 19.48
C LEU A 655 19.93 16.85 20.82
N ASP A 656 18.93 17.37 21.52
CA ASP A 656 18.38 16.81 22.75
C ASP A 656 18.35 15.28 22.72
N ASP A 657 19.15 14.67 23.60
CA ASP A 657 19.05 13.28 24.00
C ASP A 657 17.78 13.10 24.87
N SER A 658 16.59 13.23 24.27
CA SER A 658 15.31 12.86 24.90
C SER A 658 14.66 11.63 24.25
N ALA A 659 15.45 10.81 23.56
CA ALA A 659 14.98 9.57 22.95
C ALA A 659 15.19 8.31 23.83
N ASP A 660 15.84 8.43 24.98
CA ASP A 660 15.97 7.35 25.97
C ASP A 660 15.25 7.73 27.27
N SER A 661 13.91 7.75 27.25
CA SER A 661 13.00 7.48 28.39
C SER A 661 11.54 7.82 28.04
N SER A 662 10.86 6.92 27.33
CA SER A 662 9.43 6.61 27.52
C SER A 662 9.02 5.40 26.70
#